data_AF-A0A7Y5U9A8-F1
#
_entry.id   AF-A0A7Y5U9A8-F1
#
_cell.length_a   1.000
_cell.length_b   1.000
_cell.length_c   1.000
_cell.angle_alpha   90.00
_cell.angle_beta   90.00
_cell.angle_gamma   90.00
#
_symmetry.space_group_name_H-M   'P 1'
#
loop_
_entity.id
_entity.type
_entity.pdbx_description
1 polymer ?
#
loop_
_entity_poly.entity_id
_entity_poly.type
_entity_poly.pdbx_seq_one_letter_code
_entity_poly.pdbx_strand_id
1 'polypeptide(L)'
;MTEALAEAPPKASIPPAAPDAPAFVKALAPSGQKTRALRKLYSLLSQMDHRADVFDREEGLIGVAKWIRGGGEVPTAPGIDALESGPIRRFRMLIEALARFPSLRERFARVLQSLFIEQSAEHLFAGCGIPGDRGMLTETIDRLSRRLMPQPVDEQDITQLVARVFPTKRDTQWLASLPHEVVARFIEIMKSPGELEDGEAPRSMAHSRGDLALGAMPSSPDGRGSIGSRTKSVFMPLRSALLDAILLLASRVSSAGLSDDIRARSPATRTLKDSPFFKLPRIIDALLATPRHDLDEIAAWTDEVRLLVSECRDASAAVQERLEVAGVSVDVVYRLELIERSLRRIELLLGVLVPHDPILHARKSMHVFILLLEERRRDLSITDIVRTNTRLLARKVIERAGEGGEHYITATPGEFFKMFLSAAGGGVLTAGTAALKQFISHLHRPPLQEGLLAASNYAGSFLAMQLLGFTLATKQPGMTGAALAGALEDGGKNHEAVVTQIARLTRSQLAAAAGNVSMVIPACYALDRYWLATRGTHFLEAAYAEKTIKSFHPTQSGTVPFAALTGVILWLSSLAAGWLENWAVYRRLPEAIAEHRIRRYVGSRVTTWASRFFAHNIAGLGGNVAIGAMLGLLPIIAAFAGAPLDVRHVTLSTGGLTLCVTSLGSEVMSTPGFRAAVAGIAIILCLNLGVSFALAFSMALRAREVSVVQGMRLFVAVIIGFFRSPLRFFLPIGDTGETIGHGHAQGHGHGHGGEKSNGKH
;
A
#
# COMPACT_ATOMS: atom_id res chain seq x y z
N MET A 1 70.75 -15.81 46.06
CA MET A 1 70.33 -14.68 46.91
C MET A 1 69.42 -13.81 46.06
N THR A 2 68.14 -14.16 46.01
CA THR A 2 67.05 -13.59 46.86
C THR A 2 66.72 -12.17 46.43
N GLU A 3 65.70 -12.02 45.60
CA GLU A 3 64.31 -11.76 46.03
C GLU A 3 64.14 -10.31 46.47
N ALA A 4 63.65 -9.47 45.56
CA ALA A 4 62.88 -8.30 45.92
C ALA A 4 61.93 -7.93 44.76
N LEU A 5 60.64 -7.93 45.10
CA LEU A 5 59.55 -7.17 44.46
C LEU A 5 58.90 -7.77 43.20
N ALA A 6 58.22 -8.91 43.41
CA ALA A 6 56.97 -9.19 42.73
C ALA A 6 55.82 -8.82 43.70
N GLU A 7 55.36 -7.57 43.68
CA GLU A 7 54.08 -7.21 44.29
C GLU A 7 52.98 -7.87 43.46
N ALA A 8 52.28 -8.84 44.08
CA ALA A 8 51.11 -9.47 43.51
C ALA A 8 50.02 -8.42 43.24
N PRO A 9 49.28 -8.51 42.12
CA PRO A 9 48.13 -7.63 41.91
C PRO A 9 47.11 -7.82 43.05
N PRO A 10 46.38 -6.76 43.45
CA PRO A 10 45.39 -6.86 44.50
C PRO A 10 44.40 -7.97 44.15
N LYS A 11 44.17 -8.89 45.11
CA LYS A 11 43.18 -9.96 44.98
C LYS A 11 41.83 -9.36 44.59
N ALA A 12 41.38 -9.64 43.37
CA ALA A 12 40.01 -9.38 42.96
C ALA A 12 39.07 -9.96 44.03
N SER A 13 38.23 -9.09 44.62
CA SER A 13 37.24 -9.48 45.61
C SER A 13 36.42 -10.65 45.07
N ILE A 14 36.43 -11.79 45.77
CA ILE A 14 35.59 -12.94 45.44
C ILE A 14 34.13 -12.45 45.39
N PRO A 15 33.41 -12.58 44.27
CA PRO A 15 32.02 -12.13 44.20
C PRO A 15 31.22 -12.88 45.27
N PRO A 16 30.30 -12.19 45.99
CA PRO A 16 29.55 -12.81 47.08
C PRO A 16 28.81 -14.06 46.58
N ALA A 17 28.86 -15.14 47.37
CA ALA A 17 28.18 -16.38 47.03
C ALA A 17 26.68 -16.14 46.73
N ALA A 18 26.11 -16.92 45.82
CA ALA A 18 24.68 -16.84 45.53
C ALA A 18 23.87 -17.13 46.82
N PRO A 19 22.82 -16.34 47.12
CA PRO A 19 21.99 -16.62 48.29
C PRO A 19 21.30 -17.98 48.13
N ASP A 20 21.00 -18.68 49.22
CA ASP A 20 20.13 -19.84 49.16
C ASP A 20 18.66 -19.42 48.93
N ALA A 21 17.82 -20.36 48.47
CA ALA A 21 16.42 -20.07 48.17
C ALA A 21 15.62 -19.53 49.37
N PRO A 22 15.80 -20.03 50.62
CA PRO A 22 15.17 -19.47 51.80
C PRO A 22 15.59 -18.03 52.11
N ALA A 23 16.89 -17.69 52.03
CA ALA A 23 17.38 -16.33 52.26
C ALA A 23 16.87 -15.35 51.20
N PHE A 24 16.80 -15.79 49.93
CA PHE A 24 16.21 -15.01 48.85
C PHE A 24 14.75 -14.64 49.13
N VAL A 25 13.94 -15.63 49.53
CA VAL A 25 12.52 -15.41 49.84
C VAL A 25 12.33 -14.54 51.07
N LYS A 26 13.07 -14.80 52.15
CA LYS A 26 12.98 -14.05 53.41
C LYS A 26 13.35 -12.57 53.22
N ALA A 27 14.31 -12.29 52.34
CA ALA A 27 14.71 -10.94 52.00
C ALA A 27 13.59 -10.17 51.29
N LEU A 28 12.93 -10.78 50.31
CA LEU A 28 11.97 -10.10 49.43
C LEU A 28 10.51 -10.16 49.92
N ALA A 29 10.21 -10.96 50.94
CA ALA A 29 8.89 -11.07 51.55
C ALA A 29 8.96 -10.99 53.08
N PRO A 30 8.46 -9.93 53.73
CA PRO A 30 8.21 -9.92 55.17
C PRO A 30 7.15 -10.99 55.53
N SER A 31 7.25 -11.55 56.74
CA SER A 31 6.51 -12.74 57.21
C SER A 31 5.01 -12.73 56.88
N GLY A 32 4.50 -13.81 56.27
CA GLY A 32 3.05 -14.05 56.04
C GLY A 32 2.55 -13.96 54.59
N GLN A 33 3.42 -13.66 53.61
CA GLN A 33 3.01 -13.47 52.21
C GLN A 33 3.28 -14.70 51.31
N LYS A 34 2.55 -14.84 50.19
CA LYS A 34 2.68 -15.98 49.25
C LYS A 34 4.08 -16.03 48.59
N THR A 35 4.89 -17.03 48.93
CA THR A 35 6.30 -17.12 48.47
C THR A 35 6.53 -17.93 47.19
N ARG A 36 5.49 -18.57 46.62
CA ARG A 36 5.64 -19.49 45.46
C ARG A 36 6.22 -18.76 44.23
N ALA A 37 5.77 -17.54 43.98
CA ALA A 37 6.26 -16.72 42.87
C ALA A 37 7.76 -16.38 43.04
N LEU A 38 8.20 -16.06 44.26
CA LEU A 38 9.60 -15.75 44.56
C LEU A 38 10.52 -16.97 44.43
N ARG A 39 10.09 -18.16 44.89
CA ARG A 39 10.88 -19.39 44.69
C ARG A 39 11.07 -19.71 43.21
N LYS A 40 10.03 -19.48 42.39
CA LYS A 40 10.13 -19.65 40.93
C LYS A 40 11.07 -18.63 40.30
N LEU A 41 11.01 -17.36 40.74
CA LEU A 41 11.95 -16.32 40.29
C LEU A 41 13.39 -16.69 40.64
N TYR A 42 13.65 -17.11 41.88
CA TYR A 42 14.97 -17.57 42.32
C TYR A 42 15.47 -18.71 41.42
N SER A 43 14.66 -19.75 41.21
CA SER A 43 15.03 -20.89 40.36
C SER A 43 15.42 -20.46 38.95
N LEU A 44 14.66 -19.52 38.35
CA LEU A 44 14.95 -19.00 37.02
C LEU A 44 16.28 -18.24 36.99
N LEU A 45 16.53 -17.37 37.97
CA LEU A 45 17.77 -16.57 38.03
C LEU A 45 19.01 -17.41 38.40
N SER A 46 18.86 -18.41 39.27
CA SER A 46 19.98 -19.25 39.71
C SER A 46 20.45 -20.22 38.64
N GLN A 47 19.55 -20.64 37.73
CA GLN A 47 19.85 -21.56 36.62
C GLN A 47 20.48 -20.85 35.42
N MET A 48 20.51 -19.51 35.40
CA MET A 48 21.12 -18.76 34.31
C MET A 48 22.63 -18.95 34.27
N ASP A 49 23.13 -19.36 33.10
CA ASP A 49 24.54 -19.46 32.79
C ASP A 49 24.83 -18.89 31.39
N HIS A 50 25.66 -17.86 31.34
CA HIS A 50 26.16 -17.25 30.10
C HIS A 50 27.01 -18.17 29.21
N ARG A 51 27.50 -19.30 29.76
CA ARG A 51 28.29 -20.30 29.03
C ARG A 51 27.46 -21.44 28.44
N ALA A 52 26.16 -21.48 28.75
CA ALA A 52 25.24 -22.44 28.15
C ALA A 52 25.05 -22.13 26.66
N ASP A 53 24.47 -23.08 25.91
CA ASP A 53 24.13 -22.88 24.51
C ASP A 53 23.17 -21.67 24.32
N VAL A 54 23.13 -21.10 23.11
CA VAL A 54 22.24 -19.97 22.78
C VAL A 54 20.79 -20.32 23.16
N PHE A 55 20.32 -21.51 22.82
CA PHE A 55 18.95 -21.93 23.08
C PHE A 55 18.59 -21.91 24.57
N ASP A 56 19.47 -22.44 25.43
CA ASP A 56 19.25 -22.50 26.89
C ASP A 56 19.25 -21.11 27.52
N ARG A 57 20.12 -20.23 27.03
CA ARG A 57 20.18 -18.82 27.46
C ARG A 57 18.90 -18.08 27.09
N GLU A 58 18.39 -18.28 25.87
CA GLU A 58 17.11 -17.73 25.42
C GLU A 58 15.93 -18.26 26.23
N GLU A 59 15.86 -19.57 26.48
CA GLU A 59 14.80 -20.16 27.30
C GLU A 59 14.81 -19.65 28.74
N GLY A 60 16.00 -19.38 29.30
CA GLY A 60 16.14 -18.70 30.59
C GLY A 60 15.47 -17.32 30.59
N LEU A 61 15.73 -16.48 29.59
CA LEU A 61 15.10 -15.16 29.46
C LEU A 61 13.60 -15.25 29.21
N ILE A 62 13.16 -16.16 28.35
CA ILE A 62 11.74 -16.42 28.07
C ILE A 62 11.03 -16.90 29.34
N GLY A 63 11.70 -17.72 30.17
CA GLY A 63 11.21 -18.16 31.47
C GLY A 63 10.95 -16.99 32.42
N VAL A 64 11.89 -16.04 32.50
CA VAL A 64 11.72 -14.79 33.28
C VAL A 64 10.58 -13.94 32.71
N ALA A 65 10.49 -13.77 31.40
CA ALA A 65 9.42 -13.00 30.77
C ALA A 65 8.03 -13.63 30.98
N LYS A 66 7.92 -14.97 30.88
CA LYS A 66 6.72 -15.74 31.25
C LYS A 66 6.36 -15.55 32.72
N TRP A 67 7.37 -15.48 33.61
CA TRP A 67 7.15 -15.19 35.02
C TRP A 67 6.61 -13.77 35.23
N ILE A 68 7.16 -12.75 34.59
CA ILE A 68 6.69 -11.36 34.65
C ILE A 68 5.23 -11.28 34.21
N ARG A 69 4.88 -11.89 33.06
CA ARG A 69 3.50 -11.92 32.55
C ARG A 69 2.49 -12.62 33.45
N GLY A 70 2.92 -13.47 34.37
CA GLY A 70 2.01 -14.25 35.20
C GLY A 70 1.14 -13.36 36.08
N GLY A 71 -0.19 -13.45 35.95
CA GLY A 71 -1.15 -12.59 36.65
C GLY A 71 -1.44 -12.96 38.11
N GLY A 72 -0.43 -13.28 38.92
CA GLY A 72 -0.63 -13.65 40.34
C GLY A 72 0.03 -12.67 41.31
N GLU A 73 -0.53 -12.57 42.53
CA GLU A 73 -0.02 -11.74 43.62
C GLU A 73 1.48 -12.00 43.88
N VAL A 74 2.24 -10.92 43.96
CA VAL A 74 3.60 -10.90 44.51
C VAL A 74 3.58 -10.11 45.82
N PRO A 75 4.55 -10.36 46.72
CA PRO A 75 4.65 -9.63 47.95
C PRO A 75 4.61 -8.10 47.78
N THR A 76 3.90 -7.41 48.68
CA THR A 76 3.90 -5.95 48.71
C THR A 76 5.26 -5.49 49.23
N ALA A 77 6.00 -4.76 48.39
CA ALA A 77 7.26 -4.12 48.74
C ALA A 77 7.10 -2.59 48.67
N PRO A 78 7.96 -1.81 49.35
CA PRO A 78 7.95 -0.36 49.26
C PRO A 78 8.01 0.12 47.81
N GLY A 79 7.08 0.98 47.40
CA GLY A 79 7.00 1.50 46.03
C GLY A 79 6.31 0.58 45.00
N ILE A 80 5.59 -0.46 45.43
CA ILE A 80 4.69 -1.26 44.58
C ILE A 80 3.24 -0.91 44.93
N ASP A 81 2.52 -0.26 44.01
CA ASP A 81 1.11 0.10 44.19
C ASP A 81 0.19 -1.10 43.88
N ALA A 82 -0.84 -1.30 44.71
CA ALA A 82 -1.83 -2.36 44.56
C ALA A 82 -2.65 -2.19 43.26
N LEU A 83 -2.81 -0.96 42.76
CA LEU A 83 -3.54 -0.65 41.53
C LEU A 83 -2.76 -0.95 40.24
N GLU A 84 -1.44 -1.21 40.32
CA GLU A 84 -0.63 -1.55 39.15
C GLU A 84 -1.07 -2.88 38.51
N SER A 85 -0.79 -3.06 37.22
CA SER A 85 -1.03 -4.36 36.58
C SER A 85 -0.08 -5.44 37.13
N GLY A 86 -0.51 -6.71 37.10
CA GLY A 86 0.31 -7.85 37.55
C GLY A 86 1.74 -7.88 36.99
N PRO A 87 1.94 -7.66 35.67
CA PRO A 87 3.27 -7.58 35.07
C PRO A 87 4.16 -6.48 35.64
N ILE A 88 3.63 -5.29 35.90
CA ILE A 88 4.40 -4.17 36.45
C ILE A 88 4.91 -4.50 37.86
N ARG A 89 4.04 -5.05 38.73
CA ARG A 89 4.44 -5.47 40.08
C ARG A 89 5.54 -6.52 40.06
N ARG A 90 5.44 -7.50 39.17
CA ARG A 90 6.46 -8.54 38.99
C ARG A 90 7.76 -7.99 38.43
N PHE A 91 7.70 -7.05 37.50
CA PHE A 91 8.89 -6.37 36.99
C PHE A 91 9.62 -5.57 38.08
N ARG A 92 8.89 -4.81 38.91
CA ARG A 92 9.47 -4.15 40.11
C ARG A 92 10.11 -5.15 41.07
N MET A 93 9.47 -6.31 41.27
CA MET A 93 10.01 -7.37 42.14
C MET A 93 11.29 -7.99 41.56
N LEU A 94 11.39 -8.18 40.24
CA LEU A 94 12.63 -8.60 39.59
C LEU A 94 13.73 -7.56 39.84
N ILE A 95 13.45 -6.27 39.62
CA ILE A 95 14.40 -5.18 39.85
C ILE A 95 14.91 -5.18 41.29
N GLU A 96 14.01 -5.35 42.27
CA GLU A 96 14.38 -5.42 43.69
C GLU A 96 15.25 -6.64 44.00
N ALA A 97 14.94 -7.80 43.42
CA ALA A 97 15.75 -9.01 43.55
C ALA A 97 17.17 -8.81 43.00
N LEU A 98 17.31 -8.20 41.81
CA LEU A 98 18.62 -7.93 41.21
C LEU A 98 19.39 -6.85 41.98
N ALA A 99 18.70 -5.83 42.52
CA ALA A 99 19.33 -4.81 43.35
C ALA A 99 19.93 -5.38 44.64
N ARG A 100 19.20 -6.30 45.29
CA ARG A 100 19.56 -6.86 46.59
C ARG A 100 20.56 -8.00 46.53
N PHE A 101 20.66 -8.71 45.41
CA PHE A 101 21.51 -9.88 45.23
C PHE A 101 22.48 -9.71 44.05
N PRO A 102 23.68 -9.12 44.27
CA PRO A 102 24.66 -8.84 43.20
C PRO A 102 25.08 -10.05 42.37
N SER A 103 25.16 -11.25 42.98
CA SER A 103 25.52 -12.48 42.28
C SER A 103 24.46 -12.98 41.31
N LEU A 104 23.17 -12.82 41.65
CA LEU A 104 22.06 -13.11 40.73
C LEU A 104 21.97 -12.05 39.62
N ARG A 105 22.22 -10.78 39.97
CA ARG A 105 22.33 -9.68 39.00
C ARG A 105 23.42 -9.93 37.98
N GLU A 106 24.59 -10.36 38.42
CA GLU A 106 25.72 -10.66 37.53
C GLU A 106 25.41 -11.81 36.57
N ARG A 107 24.78 -12.90 37.05
CA ARG A 107 24.33 -14.00 36.19
C ARG A 107 23.34 -13.52 35.12
N PHE A 108 22.32 -12.79 35.52
CA PHE A 108 21.31 -12.24 34.62
C PHE A 108 21.93 -11.26 33.60
N ALA A 109 22.80 -10.37 34.06
CA ALA A 109 23.49 -9.40 33.21
C ALA A 109 24.42 -10.06 32.19
N ARG A 110 25.18 -11.09 32.58
CA ARG A 110 26.09 -11.80 31.66
C ARG A 110 25.33 -12.58 30.58
N VAL A 111 24.20 -13.21 30.92
CA VAL A 111 23.34 -13.88 29.92
C VAL A 111 22.75 -12.88 28.93
N LEU A 112 22.24 -11.75 29.41
CA LEU A 112 21.76 -10.68 28.51
C LEU A 112 22.88 -10.12 27.64
N GLN A 113 24.05 -9.88 28.22
CA GLN A 113 25.20 -9.34 27.49
C GLN A 113 25.67 -10.30 26.40
N SER A 114 25.78 -11.60 26.71
CA SER A 114 26.24 -12.59 25.74
C SER A 114 25.29 -12.70 24.56
N LEU A 115 23.98 -12.70 24.79
CA LEU A 115 22.99 -12.71 23.72
C LEU A 115 23.04 -11.43 22.87
N PHE A 116 23.22 -10.26 23.48
CA PHE A 116 23.36 -9.01 22.70
C PHE A 116 24.68 -8.89 21.92
N ILE A 117 25.73 -9.62 22.32
CA ILE A 117 27.00 -9.69 21.57
C ILE A 117 26.88 -10.68 20.41
N GLU A 118 26.28 -11.83 20.64
CA GLU A 118 26.22 -12.93 19.66
C GLU A 118 25.10 -12.76 18.64
N GLN A 119 24.01 -12.07 18.99
CA GLN A 119 22.86 -11.85 18.11
C GLN A 119 22.88 -10.43 17.54
N SER A 120 22.66 -10.31 16.22
CA SER A 120 22.51 -9.05 15.52
C SER A 120 21.17 -8.38 15.87
N ALA A 121 21.23 -7.09 16.19
CA ALA A 121 20.06 -6.22 16.37
C ALA A 121 19.79 -5.31 15.16
N GLU A 122 20.52 -5.49 14.06
CA GLU A 122 20.38 -4.67 12.85
C GLU A 122 18.96 -4.75 12.28
N HIS A 123 18.43 -5.96 12.09
CA HIS A 123 17.08 -6.14 11.55
C HIS A 123 16.00 -5.56 12.48
N LEU A 124 16.21 -5.63 13.80
CA LEU A 124 15.30 -5.00 14.75
C LEU A 124 15.28 -3.47 14.57
N PHE A 125 16.44 -2.81 14.54
CA PHE A 125 16.53 -1.34 14.51
C PHE A 125 16.38 -0.70 13.12
N ALA A 126 16.79 -1.36 12.04
CA ALA A 126 16.78 -0.82 10.69
C ALA A 126 15.87 -1.58 9.71
N GLY A 127 15.39 -2.78 10.06
CA GLY A 127 14.54 -3.61 9.20
C GLY A 127 13.05 -3.57 9.58
N CYS A 128 12.74 -3.78 10.85
CA CYS A 128 11.36 -3.94 11.32
C CYS A 128 10.52 -2.69 11.05
N GLY A 129 9.38 -2.90 10.38
CA GLY A 129 8.42 -1.87 10.00
C GLY A 129 8.85 -0.98 8.83
N ILE A 130 10.03 -1.21 8.25
CA ILE A 130 10.56 -0.39 7.15
C ILE A 130 10.42 -1.16 5.83
N PRO A 131 9.93 -0.53 4.75
CA PRO A 131 9.89 -1.13 3.42
C PRO A 131 11.29 -1.63 3.00
N GLY A 132 11.35 -2.73 2.24
CA GLY A 132 12.62 -3.23 1.69
C GLY A 132 13.10 -2.39 0.49
N ASP A 133 14.36 -2.56 0.06
CA ASP A 133 14.91 -1.75 -1.04
C ASP A 133 14.53 -2.29 -2.46
N ARG A 134 13.82 -3.42 -2.54
CA ARG A 134 13.54 -4.17 -3.80
C ARG A 134 12.19 -3.84 -4.46
N GLY A 135 11.52 -2.79 -4.01
CA GLY A 135 10.21 -2.36 -4.49
C GLY A 135 9.05 -3.24 -3.99
N MET A 136 7.82 -2.73 -4.14
CA MET A 136 6.62 -3.30 -3.52
C MET A 136 6.30 -4.74 -3.96
N LEU A 137 6.45 -5.06 -5.25
CA LEU A 137 6.09 -6.38 -5.79
C LEU A 137 7.01 -7.48 -5.23
N THR A 138 8.31 -7.24 -5.27
CA THR A 138 9.31 -8.16 -4.72
C THR A 138 9.08 -8.37 -3.23
N GLU A 139 8.81 -7.30 -2.48
CA GLU A 139 8.51 -7.37 -1.05
C GLU A 139 7.23 -8.17 -0.76
N THR A 140 6.19 -7.99 -1.58
CA THR A 140 4.92 -8.72 -1.43
C THR A 140 5.10 -10.20 -1.71
N ILE A 141 5.82 -10.55 -2.77
CA ILE A 141 6.14 -11.94 -3.13
C ILE A 141 6.99 -12.58 -2.04
N ASP A 142 8.00 -11.87 -1.55
CA ASP A 142 8.90 -12.36 -0.51
C ASP A 142 8.16 -12.60 0.81
N ARG A 143 7.29 -11.69 1.26
CA ARG A 143 6.47 -11.91 2.47
C ARG A 143 5.42 -13.01 2.30
N LEU A 144 4.82 -13.15 1.12
CA LEU A 144 3.91 -14.24 0.82
C LEU A 144 4.64 -15.59 0.85
N SER A 145 5.81 -15.64 0.23
CA SER A 145 6.70 -16.80 0.23
C SER A 145 7.10 -17.18 1.66
N ARG A 146 7.52 -16.19 2.47
CA ARG A 146 7.84 -16.32 3.90
C ARG A 146 6.69 -16.80 4.78
N ARG A 147 5.44 -16.59 4.37
CA ARG A 147 4.25 -17.08 5.08
C ARG A 147 3.86 -18.50 4.67
N LEU A 148 4.11 -18.89 3.42
CA LEU A 148 3.77 -20.20 2.88
C LEU A 148 4.87 -21.24 3.12
N MET A 149 6.13 -20.81 3.19
CA MET A 149 7.29 -21.67 3.39
C MET A 149 7.78 -21.58 4.84
N PRO A 150 8.13 -22.71 5.47
CA PRO A 150 8.82 -22.70 6.76
C PRO A 150 10.19 -21.99 6.58
N GLN A 151 10.43 -20.95 7.37
CA GLN A 151 11.73 -20.29 7.42
C GLN A 151 12.60 -20.96 8.49
N PRO A 152 13.92 -21.13 8.24
CA PRO A 152 14.84 -21.49 9.29
C PRO A 152 14.81 -20.42 10.40
N VAL A 153 14.82 -20.86 11.65
CA VAL A 153 15.03 -19.97 12.80
C VAL A 153 16.44 -19.41 12.65
N ASP A 154 16.56 -18.09 12.65
CA ASP A 154 17.85 -17.43 12.62
C ASP A 154 18.23 -17.16 14.08
N GLU A 155 19.01 -18.06 14.64
CA GLU A 155 19.49 -18.00 16.03
C GLU A 155 20.40 -16.79 16.27
N GLN A 156 20.83 -16.11 15.19
CA GLN A 156 21.64 -14.90 15.24
C GLN A 156 20.81 -13.61 15.16
N ASP A 157 19.49 -13.67 14.93
CA ASP A 157 18.62 -12.48 14.88
C ASP A 157 17.85 -12.28 16.19
N ILE A 158 18.22 -11.24 16.95
CA ILE A 158 17.58 -10.90 18.21
C ILE A 158 16.09 -10.58 18.05
N THR A 159 15.65 -10.20 16.84
CA THR A 159 14.24 -9.95 16.52
C THR A 159 13.37 -11.17 16.82
N GLN A 160 13.91 -12.39 16.62
CA GLN A 160 13.21 -13.64 16.89
C GLN A 160 13.07 -13.89 18.40
N LEU A 161 14.14 -13.66 19.16
CA LEU A 161 14.13 -13.71 20.62
C LEU A 161 13.10 -12.71 21.18
N VAL A 162 13.13 -11.45 20.73
CA VAL A 162 12.20 -10.40 21.17
C VAL A 162 10.75 -10.80 20.90
N ALA A 163 10.45 -11.43 19.75
CA ALA A 163 9.11 -11.92 19.43
C ALA A 163 8.64 -13.06 20.37
N ARG A 164 9.55 -13.95 20.80
CA ARG A 164 9.26 -15.01 21.79
C ARG A 164 9.13 -14.46 23.21
N VAL A 165 9.93 -13.45 23.53
CA VAL A 165 9.89 -12.76 24.82
C VAL A 165 8.63 -11.91 24.94
N PHE A 166 8.10 -11.29 23.88
CA PHE A 166 6.88 -10.45 23.91
C PHE A 166 5.86 -10.84 22.83
N PRO A 167 5.18 -12.00 22.97
CA PRO A 167 4.38 -12.58 21.89
C PRO A 167 3.02 -11.90 21.65
N THR A 168 2.49 -11.13 22.59
CA THR A 168 1.09 -10.67 22.54
C THR A 168 0.91 -9.15 22.48
N LYS A 169 -0.26 -8.68 22.02
CA LYS A 169 -0.64 -7.25 22.11
C LYS A 169 -0.72 -6.75 23.55
N ARG A 170 -1.01 -7.64 24.50
CA ARG A 170 -1.04 -7.28 25.92
C ARG A 170 0.35 -6.90 26.42
N ASP A 171 1.41 -7.44 25.80
CA ASP A 171 2.78 -7.13 26.17
C ASP A 171 3.16 -5.67 25.90
N THR A 172 2.84 -5.17 24.71
CA THR A 172 3.04 -3.76 24.35
C THR A 172 2.20 -2.82 25.22
N GLN A 173 0.98 -3.22 25.60
CA GLN A 173 0.11 -2.43 26.48
C GLN A 173 0.69 -2.23 27.88
N TRP A 174 1.15 -3.30 28.54
CA TRP A 174 1.69 -3.14 29.89
C TRP A 174 3.06 -2.45 29.90
N LEU A 175 3.90 -2.68 28.87
CA LEU A 175 5.16 -1.96 28.69
C LEU A 175 4.94 -0.45 28.51
N ALA A 176 3.90 -0.06 27.76
CA ALA A 176 3.53 1.35 27.59
C ALA A 176 3.06 2.02 28.89
N SER A 177 2.53 1.24 29.84
CA SER A 177 2.11 1.72 31.15
C SER A 177 3.20 1.68 32.24
N LEU A 178 4.43 1.26 31.91
CA LEU A 178 5.53 1.23 32.88
C LEU A 178 5.95 2.66 33.29
N PRO A 179 6.02 2.96 34.60
CA PRO A 179 6.60 4.22 35.07
C PRO A 179 8.06 4.34 34.65
N HIS A 180 8.46 5.52 34.18
CA HIS A 180 9.78 5.75 33.58
C HIS A 180 10.91 5.62 34.61
N GLU A 181 10.63 5.86 35.89
CA GLU A 181 11.55 5.70 37.01
C GLU A 181 11.91 4.23 37.24
N VAL A 182 10.96 3.31 37.03
CA VAL A 182 11.19 1.86 37.15
C VAL A 182 12.14 1.38 36.06
N VAL A 183 11.94 1.88 34.84
CA VAL A 183 12.79 1.59 33.69
C VAL A 183 14.18 2.17 33.89
N ALA A 184 14.27 3.43 34.33
CA ALA A 184 15.55 4.07 34.64
C ALA A 184 16.32 3.29 35.73
N ARG A 185 15.63 2.85 36.80
CA ARG A 185 16.21 2.02 37.85
C ARG A 185 16.72 0.67 37.31
N PHE A 186 15.97 0.03 36.41
CA PHE A 186 16.43 -1.19 35.75
C PHE A 186 17.69 -0.96 34.92
N ILE A 187 17.70 0.08 34.06
CA ILE A 187 18.87 0.43 33.25
C ILE A 187 20.10 0.69 34.13
N GLU A 188 19.91 1.38 35.26
CA GLU A 188 20.99 1.71 36.20
C GLU A 188 21.56 0.46 36.89
N ILE A 189 20.70 -0.43 37.41
CA ILE A 189 21.12 -1.67 38.07
C ILE A 189 21.93 -2.56 37.13
N MET A 190 21.63 -2.50 35.83
CA MET A 190 22.29 -3.29 34.80
C MET A 190 23.62 -2.70 34.29
N LYS A 191 24.08 -1.59 34.86
CA LYS A 191 25.47 -1.11 34.68
C LYS A 191 26.40 -1.92 35.58
N SER A 192 27.51 -2.42 35.03
CA SER A 192 28.52 -3.14 35.82
C SER A 192 29.36 -2.14 36.63
N PRO A 193 29.62 -2.39 37.93
CA PRO A 193 30.67 -1.69 38.65
C PRO A 193 32.02 -2.28 38.19
N GLY A 194 32.73 -1.57 37.31
CA GLY A 194 34.07 -1.95 36.87
C GLY A 194 35.00 -0.75 37.01
N GLU A 195 36.15 -0.98 37.64
CA GLU A 195 37.19 -0.01 38.04
C GLU A 195 37.50 1.03 36.95
N LEU A 196 37.56 2.29 37.38
CA LEU A 196 38.09 3.41 36.63
C LEU A 196 39.62 3.21 36.54
N GLU A 197 40.13 2.79 35.39
CA GLU A 197 41.54 3.03 35.07
C GLU A 197 41.68 4.49 34.63
N ASP A 198 42.32 5.30 35.47
CA ASP A 198 42.81 6.63 35.13
C ASP A 198 43.91 6.53 34.07
N GLY A 199 43.78 7.27 32.96
CA GLY A 199 44.92 7.53 32.08
C GLY A 199 44.60 7.72 30.59
N GLU A 200 44.15 8.93 30.23
CA GLU A 200 44.67 9.82 29.17
C GLU A 200 43.56 10.70 28.59
N ALA A 201 43.82 12.01 28.59
CA ALA A 201 42.90 13.01 28.05
C ALA A 201 42.92 13.00 26.50
N PRO A 202 41.76 13.05 25.81
CA PRO A 202 41.76 13.17 24.35
C PRO A 202 42.12 14.59 23.94
N ARG A 203 43.06 14.70 22.99
CA ARG A 203 43.43 15.97 22.34
C ARG A 203 42.25 16.51 21.52
N SER A 204 41.89 17.76 21.77
CA SER A 204 40.92 18.52 20.95
C SER A 204 41.48 18.66 19.52
N MET A 205 40.77 18.09 18.55
CA MET A 205 40.92 18.39 17.13
C MET A 205 39.68 19.17 16.72
N ALA A 206 39.78 20.50 16.73
CA ALA A 206 38.72 21.38 16.24
C ALA A 206 38.59 21.20 14.73
N HIS A 207 37.55 20.50 14.27
CA HIS A 207 37.18 20.52 12.86
C HIS A 207 36.35 21.77 12.58
N SER A 208 36.88 22.66 11.73
CA SER A 208 36.16 23.84 11.26
C SER A 208 34.91 23.42 10.47
N ARG A 209 33.75 23.99 10.83
CA ARG A 209 32.40 23.78 10.26
C ARG A 209 32.25 24.02 8.73
N GLY A 210 33.35 24.16 7.98
CA GLY A 210 33.35 24.54 6.57
C GLY A 210 33.83 23.50 5.56
N ASP A 211 34.64 22.50 5.93
CA ASP A 211 35.34 21.64 4.94
C ASP A 211 35.38 20.16 5.34
N LEU A 212 34.27 19.44 5.17
CA LEU A 212 34.34 17.99 4.98
C LEU A 212 34.68 17.73 3.51
N ALA A 213 35.97 17.51 3.23
CA ALA A 213 36.46 17.27 1.88
C ALA A 213 35.71 16.12 1.19
N LEU A 214 35.38 16.31 -0.09
CA LEU A 214 34.76 15.27 -0.92
C LEU A 214 35.68 14.03 -0.96
N GLY A 215 35.28 12.94 -0.30
CA GLY A 215 36.08 11.71 -0.23
C GLY A 215 36.82 11.48 1.10
N ALA A 216 36.57 12.28 2.14
CA ALA A 216 36.93 11.87 3.50
C ALA A 216 36.25 10.53 3.79
N MET A 217 37.05 9.51 4.10
CA MET A 217 36.53 8.20 4.52
C MET A 217 35.60 8.44 5.71
N PRO A 218 34.43 7.76 5.80
CA PRO A 218 33.72 7.71 7.07
C PRO A 218 34.75 7.23 8.07
N SER A 219 35.08 8.07 9.05
CA SER A 219 35.86 7.65 10.19
C SER A 219 35.01 6.55 10.82
N SER A 220 35.30 5.29 10.45
CA SER A 220 34.78 4.14 11.17
C SER A 220 35.02 4.49 12.63
N PRO A 221 33.96 4.58 13.46
CA PRO A 221 34.13 5.02 14.82
C PRO A 221 35.10 4.06 15.49
N ASP A 222 36.38 4.45 15.56
CA ASP A 222 37.36 3.77 16.39
C ASP A 222 36.67 3.72 17.75
N GLY A 223 36.44 2.52 18.27
CA GLY A 223 35.62 2.29 19.46
C GLY A 223 36.08 3.05 20.71
N ARG A 224 37.21 3.77 20.63
CA ARG A 224 37.79 4.66 21.63
C ARG A 224 37.28 6.12 21.55
N GLY A 225 36.74 6.58 20.41
CA GLY A 225 36.43 8.00 20.15
C GLY A 225 34.96 8.35 19.88
N SER A 226 34.14 7.42 19.37
CA SER A 226 32.68 7.66 19.23
C SER A 226 32.07 7.96 20.59
N ILE A 227 30.94 8.69 20.67
CA ILE A 227 30.08 8.91 21.86
C ILE A 227 30.29 7.73 22.86
N GLY A 228 31.29 7.78 23.75
CA GLY A 228 31.79 6.60 24.45
C GLY A 228 31.45 6.65 25.92
N SER A 229 30.83 5.59 26.45
CA SER A 229 30.62 5.44 27.89
C SER A 229 31.87 4.83 28.51
N ARG A 230 32.52 5.49 29.47
CA ARG A 230 33.54 4.84 30.31
C ARG A 230 32.95 3.75 31.22
N THR A 231 31.62 3.65 31.31
CA THR A 231 30.91 2.65 32.12
C THR A 231 30.57 1.42 31.29
N LYS A 232 31.02 0.23 31.73
CA LYS A 232 30.63 -1.08 31.17
C LYS A 232 29.15 -1.35 31.46
N SER A 233 28.30 -1.36 30.43
CA SER A 233 26.86 -1.64 30.54
C SER A 233 26.50 -2.86 29.70
N VAL A 234 25.55 -3.67 30.17
CA VAL A 234 24.99 -4.80 29.41
C VAL A 234 24.42 -4.37 28.05
N PHE A 235 23.97 -3.12 27.92
CA PHE A 235 23.35 -2.59 26.70
C PHE A 235 24.35 -2.02 25.68
N MET A 236 25.66 -2.06 25.98
CA MET A 236 26.69 -1.55 25.06
C MET A 236 26.62 -2.17 23.64
N PRO A 237 26.38 -3.47 23.45
CA PRO A 237 26.29 -4.04 22.11
C PRO A 237 25.09 -3.50 21.32
N LEU A 238 23.94 -3.32 21.98
CA LEU A 238 22.76 -2.69 21.36
C LEU A 238 23.05 -1.27 20.91
N ARG A 239 23.90 -0.55 21.64
CA ARG A 239 24.32 0.79 21.23
C ARG A 239 25.12 0.77 19.92
N SER A 240 26.02 -0.21 19.72
CA SER A 240 26.71 -0.37 18.44
C SER A 240 25.71 -0.60 17.31
N ALA A 241 24.77 -1.52 17.52
CA ALA A 241 23.72 -1.80 16.54
C ALA A 241 22.81 -0.60 16.25
N LEU A 242 22.57 0.29 17.23
CA LEU A 242 21.86 1.56 17.02
C LEU A 242 22.63 2.50 16.08
N LEU A 243 23.96 2.61 16.25
CA LEU A 243 24.80 3.43 15.37
C LEU A 243 24.78 2.89 13.94
N ASP A 244 25.01 1.58 13.80
CA ASP A 244 24.98 0.89 12.51
C ASP A 244 23.61 1.04 11.83
N ALA A 245 22.53 0.93 12.60
CA ALA A 245 21.17 1.14 12.09
C ALA A 245 20.95 2.56 11.59
N ILE A 246 21.41 3.60 12.31
CA ILE A 246 21.29 5.00 11.87
C ILE A 246 22.05 5.21 10.56
N LEU A 247 23.28 4.70 10.45
CA LEU A 247 24.09 4.79 9.23
C LEU A 247 23.45 4.08 8.03
N LEU A 248 22.92 2.88 8.26
CA LEU A 248 22.21 2.11 7.24
C LEU A 248 20.95 2.84 6.76
N LEU A 249 20.15 3.37 7.70
CA LEU A 249 18.93 4.12 7.38
C LEU A 249 19.24 5.41 6.62
N ALA A 250 20.27 6.15 7.03
CA ALA A 250 20.70 7.36 6.32
C ALA A 250 21.14 7.05 4.88
N SER A 251 21.89 5.95 4.71
CA SER A 251 22.31 5.46 3.40
C SER A 251 21.12 5.06 2.52
N ARG A 252 20.10 4.40 3.09
CA ARG A 252 18.85 4.07 2.38
C ARG A 252 18.07 5.31 1.97
N VAL A 253 17.93 6.29 2.87
CA VAL A 253 17.27 7.58 2.57
C VAL A 253 17.98 8.27 1.39
N SER A 254 19.31 8.35 1.44
CA SER A 254 20.13 8.93 0.38
C SER A 254 19.93 8.18 -0.95
N SER A 255 20.04 6.85 -0.95
CA SER A 255 19.85 6.01 -2.13
C SER A 255 18.46 6.18 -2.76
N ALA A 256 17.42 6.17 -1.93
CA ALA A 256 16.05 6.33 -2.40
C ALA A 256 15.79 7.76 -2.92
N GLY A 257 16.21 8.78 -2.17
CA GLY A 257 15.99 10.20 -2.50
C GLY A 257 16.79 10.69 -3.71
N LEU A 258 17.95 10.06 -3.99
CA LEU A 258 18.78 10.38 -5.15
C LEU A 258 18.46 9.55 -6.40
N SER A 259 17.52 8.61 -6.30
CA SER A 259 17.04 7.84 -7.46
C SER A 259 16.54 8.76 -8.58
N ASP A 260 16.71 8.33 -9.83
CA ASP A 260 16.35 9.14 -11.00
C ASP A 260 14.87 9.56 -10.98
N ASP A 261 13.99 8.67 -10.53
CA ASP A 261 12.56 8.92 -10.44
C ASP A 261 12.18 9.99 -9.40
N ILE A 262 12.84 10.02 -8.24
CA ILE A 262 12.64 11.06 -7.23
C ILE A 262 13.29 12.36 -7.73
N ARG A 263 14.55 12.30 -8.17
CA ARG A 263 15.34 13.48 -8.58
C ARG A 263 14.71 14.23 -9.76
N ALA A 264 14.16 13.52 -10.75
CA ALA A 264 13.47 14.15 -11.88
C ALA A 264 12.20 14.93 -11.45
N ARG A 265 11.67 14.65 -10.26
CA ARG A 265 10.44 15.22 -9.72
C ARG A 265 10.69 16.10 -8.49
N SER A 266 11.87 16.09 -7.89
CA SER A 266 12.22 16.98 -6.79
C SER A 266 12.31 18.45 -7.23
N PRO A 267 12.16 19.42 -6.31
CA PRO A 267 12.49 20.81 -6.56
C PRO A 267 13.87 20.94 -7.22
N ALA A 268 14.01 21.88 -8.15
CA ALA A 268 15.24 22.03 -8.93
C ALA A 268 16.40 22.38 -8.00
N THR A 269 17.22 21.39 -7.66
CA THR A 269 18.49 21.58 -6.97
C THR A 269 19.53 21.94 -8.01
N ARG A 270 20.25 23.06 -7.79
CA ARG A 270 21.22 23.59 -8.76
C ARG A 270 22.39 22.62 -8.97
N THR A 271 22.77 21.87 -7.93
CA THR A 271 23.76 20.81 -7.98
C THR A 271 23.36 19.63 -7.09
N LEU A 272 23.97 18.45 -7.31
CA LEU A 272 23.80 17.27 -6.44
C LEU A 272 24.16 17.58 -4.98
N LYS A 273 25.15 18.46 -4.76
CA LYS A 273 25.62 18.83 -3.42
C LYS A 273 24.58 19.61 -2.62
N ASP A 274 23.63 20.24 -3.29
CA ASP A 274 22.56 21.01 -2.65
C ASP A 274 21.41 20.10 -2.18
N SER A 275 21.38 18.83 -2.60
CA SER A 275 20.33 17.90 -2.23
C SER A 275 20.39 17.52 -0.75
N PRO A 276 19.29 17.64 0.02
CA PRO A 276 19.26 17.26 1.43
C PRO A 276 19.49 15.75 1.61
N PHE A 277 19.00 14.92 0.68
CA PHE A 277 19.25 13.48 0.66
C PHE A 277 20.74 13.13 0.53
N PHE A 278 21.51 13.95 -0.17
CA PHE A 278 22.96 13.77 -0.31
C PHE A 278 23.72 14.22 0.95
N LYS A 279 23.27 15.28 1.62
CA LYS A 279 23.90 15.82 2.83
C LYS A 279 23.66 14.95 4.07
N LEU A 280 22.48 14.36 4.20
CA LEU A 280 22.04 13.66 5.41
C LEU A 280 23.04 12.60 5.96
N PRO A 281 23.55 11.63 5.17
CA PRO A 281 24.50 10.65 5.69
C PRO A 281 25.78 11.29 6.23
N ARG A 282 26.27 12.36 5.60
CA ARG A 282 27.53 13.02 5.97
C ARG A 282 27.44 13.75 7.30
N ILE A 283 26.31 14.42 7.55
CA ILE A 283 26.07 15.10 8.82
C ILE A 283 25.85 14.08 9.94
N ILE A 284 25.17 12.97 9.63
CA ILE A 284 25.05 11.85 10.56
C ILE A 284 26.43 11.25 10.88
N ASP A 285 27.28 11.00 9.89
CA ASP A 285 28.65 10.52 10.10
C ASP A 285 29.43 11.48 11.02
N ALA A 286 29.35 12.80 10.78
CA ALA A 286 30.00 13.81 11.60
C ALA A 286 29.49 13.81 13.06
N LEU A 287 28.16 13.73 13.25
CA LEU A 287 27.55 13.61 14.58
C LEU A 287 28.05 12.36 15.32
N LEU A 288 28.11 11.22 14.65
CA LEU A 288 28.50 9.95 15.27
C LEU A 288 30.01 9.87 15.56
N ALA A 289 30.83 10.61 14.80
CA ALA A 289 32.25 10.78 15.03
C ALA A 289 32.58 11.76 16.17
N THR A 290 31.64 12.61 16.59
CA THR A 290 31.85 13.62 17.63
C THR A 290 32.07 12.99 19.02
N PRO A 291 33.13 13.36 19.77
CA PRO A 291 33.38 12.86 21.12
C PRO A 291 32.29 13.24 22.13
N ARG A 292 32.00 12.34 23.09
CA ARG A 292 30.83 12.42 24.00
C ARG A 292 30.80 13.61 24.98
N HIS A 293 31.93 14.28 25.20
CA HIS A 293 32.07 15.29 26.26
C HIS A 293 31.77 16.70 25.78
N ASP A 294 31.64 16.90 24.47
CA ASP A 294 31.22 18.17 23.89
C ASP A 294 29.70 18.16 23.67
N LEU A 295 28.96 18.45 24.75
CA LEU A 295 27.49 18.44 24.72
C LEU A 295 26.93 19.52 23.78
N ASP A 296 27.65 20.64 23.63
CA ASP A 296 27.25 21.76 22.78
C ASP A 296 27.45 21.41 21.29
N GLU A 297 28.55 20.75 20.95
CA GLU A 297 28.80 20.25 19.60
C GLU A 297 27.81 19.13 19.21
N ILE A 298 27.54 18.18 20.11
CA ILE A 298 26.53 17.13 19.89
C ILE A 298 25.13 17.74 19.69
N ALA A 299 24.76 18.73 20.51
CA ALA A 299 23.48 19.41 20.37
C ALA A 299 23.37 20.12 19.01
N ALA A 300 24.42 20.83 18.60
CA ALA A 300 24.40 21.54 17.33
C ALA A 300 24.35 20.60 16.12
N TRP A 301 25.12 19.51 16.10
CA TRP A 301 25.02 18.51 15.05
C TRP A 301 23.65 17.82 15.04
N THR A 302 23.06 17.59 16.22
CA THR A 302 21.70 17.03 16.34
C THR A 302 20.65 17.97 15.73
N ASP A 303 20.77 19.28 15.95
CA ASP A 303 19.88 20.28 15.36
C ASP A 303 20.06 20.37 13.84
N GLU A 304 21.29 20.26 13.34
CA GLU A 304 21.58 20.20 11.91
C GLU A 304 20.97 18.95 11.25
N VAL A 305 21.06 17.78 11.90
CA VAL A 305 20.38 16.56 11.41
C VAL A 305 18.87 16.77 11.38
N ARG A 306 18.26 17.36 12.41
CA ARG A 306 16.81 17.64 12.43
C ARG A 306 16.38 18.58 11.30
N LEU A 307 17.18 19.60 11.02
CA LEU A 307 16.95 20.50 9.89
C LEU A 307 16.98 19.74 8.56
N LEU A 308 18.03 18.94 8.32
CA LEU A 308 18.15 18.15 7.09
C LEU A 308 17.04 17.10 6.95
N VAL A 309 16.60 16.49 8.04
CA VAL A 309 15.44 15.58 8.06
C VAL A 309 14.18 16.33 7.61
N SER A 310 13.95 17.55 8.11
CA SER A 310 12.85 18.41 7.65
C SER A 310 12.96 18.73 6.16
N GLU A 311 14.14 19.13 5.67
CA GLU A 311 14.37 19.41 4.25
C GLU A 311 14.12 18.17 3.37
N CYS A 312 14.49 16.97 3.83
CA CYS A 312 14.18 15.71 3.14
C CYS A 312 12.67 15.46 3.07
N ARG A 313 11.92 15.79 4.12
CA ARG A 313 10.45 15.69 4.15
C ARG A 313 9.80 16.69 3.20
N ASP A 314 10.27 17.93 3.19
CA ASP A 314 9.77 18.98 2.30
C ASP A 314 10.03 18.63 0.83
N ALA A 315 11.22 18.12 0.52
CA ALA A 315 11.53 17.62 -0.82
C ALA A 315 10.63 16.43 -1.21
N SER A 316 10.35 15.51 -0.28
CA SER A 316 9.46 14.37 -0.48
C SER A 316 8.00 14.81 -0.71
N ALA A 317 7.53 15.80 0.04
CA ALA A 317 6.20 16.38 -0.11
C ALA A 317 6.04 17.07 -1.47
N ALA A 318 7.04 17.84 -1.91
CA ALA A 318 7.03 18.46 -3.24
C ALA A 318 7.02 17.44 -4.39
N VAL A 319 7.70 16.30 -4.21
CA VAL A 319 7.62 15.17 -5.17
C VAL A 319 6.21 14.59 -5.17
N GLN A 320 5.59 14.39 -4.00
CA GLN A 320 4.24 13.86 -3.88
C GLN A 320 3.21 14.77 -4.57
N GLU A 321 3.28 16.08 -4.36
CA GLU A 321 2.43 17.07 -5.01
C GLU A 321 2.56 16.99 -6.55
N ARG A 322 3.78 16.88 -7.06
CA ARG A 322 4.02 16.73 -8.51
C ARG A 322 3.52 15.40 -9.07
N LEU A 323 3.51 14.30 -8.31
CA LEU A 323 2.94 13.02 -8.74
C LEU A 323 1.42 13.11 -8.99
N GLU A 324 0.72 14.00 -8.30
CA GLU A 324 -0.73 14.19 -8.50
C GLU A 324 -1.04 14.68 -9.92
N VAL A 325 -0.14 15.47 -10.50
CA VAL A 325 -0.28 16.06 -11.85
C VAL A 325 0.46 15.24 -12.92
N ALA A 326 1.70 14.84 -12.64
CA ALA A 326 2.59 14.17 -13.59
C ALA A 326 2.35 12.64 -13.72
N GLY A 327 1.41 12.08 -12.96
CA GLY A 327 1.13 10.65 -12.92
C GLY A 327 1.81 9.95 -11.74
N VAL A 328 1.20 8.86 -11.28
CA VAL A 328 1.62 8.15 -10.05
C VAL A 328 2.38 6.88 -10.41
N SER A 329 3.47 6.61 -9.69
CA SER A 329 4.21 5.34 -9.75
C SER A 329 4.22 4.66 -8.40
N VAL A 330 3.96 3.34 -8.42
CA VAL A 330 4.02 2.49 -7.23
C VAL A 330 5.41 2.55 -6.60
N ASP A 331 6.45 2.50 -7.43
CA ASP A 331 7.84 2.47 -6.98
C ASP A 331 8.22 3.78 -6.29
N VAL A 332 7.80 4.91 -6.85
CA VAL A 332 8.07 6.24 -6.27
C VAL A 332 7.34 6.40 -4.94
N VAL A 333 6.05 6.08 -4.88
CA VAL A 333 5.28 6.12 -3.63
C VAL A 333 5.90 5.23 -2.56
N TYR A 334 6.35 4.04 -2.95
CA TYR A 334 7.02 3.11 -2.05
C TYR A 334 8.36 3.65 -1.53
N ARG A 335 9.15 4.32 -2.39
CA ARG A 335 10.40 5.00 -1.99
C ARG A 335 10.15 6.19 -1.07
N LEU A 336 9.10 6.97 -1.29
CA LEU A 336 8.71 8.06 -0.39
C LEU A 336 8.33 7.53 1.00
N GLU A 337 7.60 6.41 1.06
CA GLU A 337 7.27 5.74 2.33
C GLU A 337 8.51 5.18 3.03
N LEU A 338 9.45 4.60 2.26
CA LEU A 338 10.75 4.15 2.76
C LEU A 338 11.51 5.33 3.38
N ILE A 339 11.58 6.46 2.69
CA ILE A 339 12.24 7.68 3.15
C ILE A 339 11.59 8.14 4.46
N GLU A 340 10.27 8.33 4.51
CA GLU A 340 9.59 8.86 5.69
C GLU A 340 9.76 7.95 6.92
N ARG A 341 9.60 6.63 6.76
CA ARG A 341 9.79 5.69 7.87
C ARG A 341 11.24 5.63 8.33
N SER A 342 12.20 5.72 7.40
CA SER A 342 13.63 5.73 7.73
C SER A 342 14.01 7.02 8.46
N LEU A 343 13.55 8.19 7.98
CA LEU A 343 13.76 9.49 8.63
C LEU A 343 13.19 9.52 10.05
N ARG A 344 11.93 9.08 10.21
CA ARG A 344 11.30 8.97 11.54
C ARG A 344 12.07 8.03 12.45
N ARG A 345 12.55 6.90 11.93
CA ARG A 345 13.35 5.96 12.72
C ARG A 345 14.69 6.59 13.13
N ILE A 346 15.39 7.28 12.24
CA ILE A 346 16.64 7.99 12.55
C ILE A 346 16.44 8.96 13.71
N GLU A 347 15.41 9.82 13.68
CA GLU A 347 15.12 10.77 14.76
C GLU A 347 14.88 10.08 16.10
N LEU A 348 14.15 8.96 16.08
CA LEU A 348 13.86 8.18 17.28
C LEU A 348 15.12 7.53 17.88
N LEU A 349 15.98 6.94 17.05
CA LEU A 349 17.22 6.31 17.50
C LEU A 349 18.24 7.36 17.98
N LEU A 350 18.36 8.49 17.27
CA LEU A 350 19.17 9.63 17.71
C LEU A 350 18.68 10.17 19.05
N GLY A 351 17.36 10.23 19.26
CA GLY A 351 16.78 10.62 20.54
C GLY A 351 17.21 9.74 21.71
N VAL A 352 17.55 8.46 21.49
CA VAL A 352 18.07 7.55 22.52
C VAL A 352 19.59 7.72 22.72
N LEU A 353 20.31 8.04 21.64
CA LEU A 353 21.77 8.14 21.62
C LEU A 353 22.30 9.44 22.23
N VAL A 354 21.59 10.56 22.01
CA VAL A 354 21.96 11.87 22.54
C VAL A 354 21.88 11.86 24.08
N PRO A 355 22.91 12.37 24.80
CA PRO A 355 22.90 12.40 26.26
C PRO A 355 21.71 13.16 26.84
N HIS A 356 21.02 12.56 27.80
CA HIS A 356 19.85 13.10 28.49
C HIS A 356 19.88 12.72 29.98
N ASP A 357 18.95 13.29 30.76
CA ASP A 357 18.70 12.79 32.11
C ASP A 357 18.24 11.31 32.07
N PRO A 358 18.49 10.53 33.15
CA PRO A 358 18.20 9.10 33.16
C PRO A 358 16.73 8.74 32.90
N ILE A 359 15.78 9.59 33.33
CA ILE A 359 14.34 9.34 33.19
C ILE A 359 13.92 9.57 31.74
N LEU A 360 14.38 10.65 31.11
CA LEU A 360 14.12 10.92 29.70
C LEU A 360 14.76 9.86 28.78
N HIS A 361 15.98 9.41 29.10
CA HIS A 361 16.60 8.30 28.39
C HIS A 361 15.76 7.02 28.49
N ALA A 362 15.32 6.65 29.70
CA ALA A 362 14.44 5.51 29.92
C ALA A 362 13.12 5.62 29.13
N ARG A 363 12.49 6.80 29.14
CA ARG A 363 11.26 7.09 28.38
C ARG A 363 11.46 6.89 26.88
N LYS A 364 12.52 7.47 26.30
CA LYS A 364 12.81 7.37 24.86
C LYS A 364 13.17 5.94 24.45
N SER A 365 14.02 5.26 25.22
CA SER A 365 14.37 3.86 24.99
C SER A 365 13.15 2.95 24.99
N MET A 366 12.22 3.14 25.94
CA MET A 366 10.97 2.38 25.99
C MET A 366 10.03 2.71 24.83
N HIS A 367 9.94 3.99 24.44
CA HIS A 367 9.13 4.40 23.31
C HIS A 367 9.60 3.71 22.01
N VAL A 368 10.91 3.71 21.75
CA VAL A 368 11.51 3.00 20.62
C VAL A 368 11.24 1.50 20.73
N PHE A 369 11.47 0.89 21.89
CA PHE A 369 11.26 -0.53 22.08
C PHE A 369 9.82 -0.98 21.82
N ILE A 370 8.83 -0.23 22.31
CA ILE A 370 7.40 -0.51 22.09
C ILE A 370 7.06 -0.34 20.60
N LEU A 371 7.54 0.71 19.95
CA LEU A 371 7.33 0.92 18.52
C LEU A 371 7.86 -0.26 17.69
N LEU A 372 9.08 -0.72 17.99
CA LEU A 372 9.70 -1.88 17.35
C LEU A 372 8.87 -3.16 17.51
N LEU A 373 8.34 -3.40 18.71
CA LEU A 373 7.46 -4.54 18.99
C LEU A 373 6.16 -4.46 18.18
N GLU A 374 5.56 -3.28 18.09
CA GLU A 374 4.34 -3.08 17.29
C GLU A 374 4.61 -3.30 15.80
N GLU A 375 5.70 -2.74 15.29
CA GLU A 375 6.09 -2.82 13.88
C GLU A 375 6.46 -4.25 13.46
N ARG A 376 7.23 -4.97 14.28
CA ARG A 376 7.52 -6.39 14.05
C ARG A 376 6.24 -7.24 13.96
N ARG A 377 5.24 -6.93 14.77
CA ARG A 377 3.94 -7.64 14.71
C ARG A 377 3.14 -7.29 13.46
N ARG A 378 3.26 -6.06 12.95
CA ARG A 378 2.66 -5.63 11.67
C ARG A 378 3.39 -6.23 10.47
N ASP A 379 4.69 -6.51 10.55
CA ASP A 379 5.44 -7.08 9.43
C ASP A 379 4.95 -8.46 8.98
N LEU A 380 4.28 -9.19 9.87
CA LEU A 380 3.62 -10.48 9.56
C LEU A 380 2.30 -10.32 8.80
N SER A 381 1.78 -9.09 8.65
CA SER A 381 0.51 -8.77 7.99
C SER A 381 0.74 -8.38 6.52
N ILE A 382 0.39 -9.28 5.60
CA ILE A 382 0.42 -9.01 4.14
C ILE A 382 -0.59 -7.91 3.77
N THR A 383 -1.71 -7.83 4.49
CA THR A 383 -2.81 -6.93 4.17
C THR A 383 -2.44 -5.46 4.37
N ASP A 384 -1.55 -5.15 5.33
CA ASP A 384 -1.21 -3.76 5.67
C ASP A 384 -0.30 -3.09 4.63
N ILE A 385 0.60 -3.86 4.00
CA ILE A 385 1.50 -3.37 2.94
C ILE A 385 0.71 -3.02 1.68
N VAL A 386 -0.17 -3.94 1.27
CA VAL A 386 -1.01 -3.77 0.09
C VAL A 386 -1.99 -2.60 0.31
N ARG A 387 -2.54 -2.44 1.52
CA ARG A 387 -3.57 -1.43 1.79
C ARG A 387 -3.06 0.01 1.91
N THR A 388 -1.79 0.23 2.25
CA THR A 388 -1.27 1.60 2.48
C THR A 388 -0.86 2.26 1.15
N ASN A 389 -0.21 1.52 0.24
CA ASN A 389 0.38 2.10 -0.97
C ASN A 389 -0.50 1.99 -2.23
N THR A 390 -1.51 1.12 -2.23
CA THR A 390 -2.45 0.99 -3.37
C THR A 390 -3.47 2.13 -3.45
N ARG A 391 -3.62 2.96 -2.40
CA ARG A 391 -4.65 4.00 -2.34
C ARG A 391 -4.43 5.13 -3.33
N LEU A 392 -3.23 5.71 -3.34
CA LEU A 392 -2.90 6.82 -4.25
C LEU A 392 -2.98 6.38 -5.71
N LEU A 393 -2.52 5.16 -6.01
CA LEU A 393 -2.64 4.56 -7.33
C LEU A 393 -4.10 4.32 -7.70
N ALA A 394 -4.87 3.67 -6.82
CA ALA A 394 -6.29 3.41 -7.08
C ALA A 394 -7.05 4.72 -7.30
N ARG A 395 -6.82 5.73 -6.45
CA ARG A 395 -7.40 7.07 -6.61
C ARG A 395 -7.04 7.68 -7.95
N LYS A 396 -5.76 7.74 -8.33
CA LYS A 396 -5.35 8.39 -9.58
C LYS A 396 -5.77 7.62 -10.83
N VAL A 397 -5.72 6.29 -10.78
CA VAL A 397 -6.21 5.44 -11.88
C VAL A 397 -7.72 5.66 -12.07
N ILE A 398 -8.50 5.81 -11.00
CA ILE A 398 -9.92 6.14 -11.07
C ILE A 398 -10.16 7.54 -11.63
N GLU A 399 -9.50 8.56 -11.07
CA GLU A 399 -9.64 9.96 -11.51
C GLU A 399 -9.36 10.09 -13.02
N ARG A 400 -8.25 9.50 -13.50
CA ARG A 400 -7.88 9.55 -14.92
C ARG A 400 -8.79 8.72 -15.81
N ALA A 401 -9.25 7.55 -15.36
CA ALA A 401 -10.24 6.77 -16.10
C ALA A 401 -11.56 7.54 -16.36
N GLY A 402 -11.83 8.63 -15.63
CA GLY A 402 -12.97 9.53 -15.83
C GLY A 402 -12.79 10.66 -16.82
N GLU A 403 -11.59 11.27 -16.90
CA GLU A 403 -11.32 12.46 -17.73
C GLU A 403 -11.62 12.22 -19.22
N GLY A 404 -11.44 10.98 -19.69
CA GLY A 404 -11.72 10.58 -21.07
C GLY A 404 -13.21 10.44 -21.46
N GLY A 405 -14.18 10.68 -20.57
CA GLY A 405 -15.57 10.62 -21.00
C GLY A 405 -16.66 11.12 -20.07
N GLU A 406 -16.40 12.22 -19.34
CA GLU A 406 -17.45 13.05 -18.75
C GLU A 406 -18.56 13.43 -19.77
N HIS A 407 -18.19 13.57 -21.05
CA HIS A 407 -19.12 13.82 -22.17
C HIS A 407 -20.18 12.72 -22.41
N TYR A 408 -20.10 11.59 -21.73
CA TYR A 408 -21.07 10.49 -21.82
C TYR A 408 -22.04 10.42 -20.63
N ILE A 409 -22.09 11.43 -19.75
CA ILE A 409 -23.15 11.55 -18.74
C ILE A 409 -24.22 12.46 -19.31
N THR A 410 -25.42 11.93 -19.52
CA THR A 410 -26.55 12.75 -19.96
C THR A 410 -27.16 13.48 -18.77
N ALA A 411 -27.41 14.77 -18.93
CA ALA A 411 -28.19 15.62 -18.03
C ALA A 411 -29.55 15.97 -18.66
N THR A 412 -29.60 16.24 -19.96
CA THR A 412 -30.83 16.71 -20.64
C THR A 412 -31.49 15.65 -21.54
N PRO A 413 -32.77 15.83 -21.92
CA PRO A 413 -33.44 14.99 -22.93
C PRO A 413 -32.74 15.00 -24.29
N GLY A 414 -32.18 16.14 -24.71
CA GLY A 414 -31.43 16.25 -25.97
C GLY A 414 -30.15 15.42 -25.95
N GLU A 415 -29.40 15.47 -24.86
CA GLU A 415 -28.21 14.63 -24.66
C GLU A 415 -28.56 13.14 -24.60
N PHE A 416 -29.67 12.78 -23.97
CA PHE A 416 -30.20 11.41 -23.96
C PHE A 416 -30.45 10.88 -25.36
N PHE A 417 -31.14 11.66 -26.21
CA PHE A 417 -31.40 11.25 -27.58
C PHE A 417 -30.12 11.19 -28.43
N LYS A 418 -29.20 12.14 -28.26
CA LYS A 418 -27.89 12.12 -28.93
C LYS A 418 -27.08 10.87 -28.55
N MET A 419 -27.12 10.47 -27.29
CA MET A 419 -26.48 9.24 -26.82
C MET A 419 -27.08 8.00 -27.44
N PHE A 420 -28.40 7.90 -27.45
CA PHE A 420 -29.12 6.80 -28.09
C PHE A 420 -28.76 6.68 -29.57
N LEU A 421 -28.76 7.80 -30.31
CA LEU A 421 -28.43 7.82 -31.74
C LEU A 421 -26.97 7.46 -32.03
N SER A 422 -26.03 7.96 -31.22
CA SER A 422 -24.62 7.57 -31.34
C SER A 422 -24.42 6.07 -31.03
N ALA A 423 -25.15 5.54 -30.05
CA ALA A 423 -25.12 4.13 -29.68
C ALA A 423 -25.77 3.22 -30.74
N ALA A 424 -26.81 3.71 -31.41
CA ALA A 424 -27.44 3.04 -32.55
C ALA A 424 -26.42 2.68 -33.64
N GLY A 425 -25.48 3.58 -33.96
CA GLY A 425 -24.37 3.30 -34.88
C GLY A 425 -23.44 2.17 -34.39
N GLY A 426 -23.18 2.11 -33.08
CA GLY A 426 -22.46 1.00 -32.44
C GLY A 426 -23.19 -0.34 -32.57
N GLY A 427 -24.52 -0.33 -32.50
CA GLY A 427 -25.38 -1.49 -32.74
C GLY A 427 -25.21 -2.07 -34.15
N VAL A 428 -25.20 -1.22 -35.18
CA VAL A 428 -24.96 -1.64 -36.57
C VAL A 428 -23.59 -2.29 -36.72
N LEU A 429 -22.54 -1.67 -36.17
CA LEU A 429 -21.19 -2.22 -36.25
C LEU A 429 -21.08 -3.57 -35.51
N THR A 430 -21.76 -3.68 -34.36
CA THR A 430 -21.79 -4.92 -33.56
C THR A 430 -22.44 -6.09 -34.31
N ALA A 431 -23.36 -5.85 -35.24
CA ALA A 431 -23.92 -6.91 -36.09
C ALA A 431 -22.83 -7.56 -36.94
N GLY A 432 -21.92 -6.76 -37.51
CA GLY A 432 -20.74 -7.24 -38.21
C GLY A 432 -19.79 -8.01 -37.29
N THR A 433 -19.55 -7.51 -36.07
CA THR A 433 -18.74 -8.21 -35.05
C THR A 433 -19.33 -9.57 -34.70
N ALA A 434 -20.65 -9.65 -34.51
CA ALA A 434 -21.35 -10.90 -34.20
C ALA A 434 -21.27 -11.88 -35.36
N ALA A 435 -21.50 -11.44 -36.60
CA ALA A 435 -21.36 -12.27 -37.79
C ALA A 435 -19.93 -12.80 -37.95
N LEU A 436 -18.93 -11.94 -37.81
CA LEU A 436 -17.52 -12.33 -37.92
C LEU A 436 -17.10 -13.30 -36.80
N LYS A 437 -17.65 -13.17 -35.59
CA LYS A 437 -17.45 -14.14 -34.52
C LYS A 437 -17.94 -15.53 -34.94
N GLN A 438 -19.15 -15.62 -35.48
CA GLN A 438 -19.70 -16.91 -35.93
C GLN A 438 -18.84 -17.51 -37.04
N PHE A 439 -18.42 -16.68 -37.99
CA PHE A 439 -17.51 -17.11 -39.04
C PHE A 439 -16.17 -17.64 -38.49
N ILE A 440 -15.58 -16.96 -37.50
CA ILE A 440 -14.33 -17.39 -36.85
C ILE A 440 -14.50 -18.77 -36.19
N SER A 441 -15.60 -18.99 -35.46
CA SER A 441 -15.86 -20.28 -34.83
C SER A 441 -16.12 -21.41 -35.84
N HIS A 442 -16.62 -21.10 -37.03
CA HIS A 442 -16.75 -22.07 -38.13
C HIS A 442 -15.42 -22.46 -38.80
N LEU A 443 -14.33 -21.70 -38.61
CA LEU A 443 -13.02 -22.03 -39.19
C LEU A 443 -12.34 -23.23 -38.50
N HIS A 444 -12.86 -23.70 -37.35
CA HIS A 444 -12.33 -24.84 -36.59
C HIS A 444 -10.80 -24.79 -36.38
N ARG A 445 -10.27 -23.59 -36.13
CA ARG A 445 -8.83 -23.39 -35.87
C ARG A 445 -8.47 -23.88 -34.46
N PRO A 446 -7.18 -24.15 -34.17
CA PRO A 446 -6.74 -24.45 -32.82
C PRO A 446 -7.20 -23.38 -31.81
N PRO A 447 -7.56 -23.74 -30.57
CA PRO A 447 -8.21 -22.83 -29.62
C PRO A 447 -7.50 -21.49 -29.39
N LEU A 448 -6.15 -21.49 -29.34
CA LEU A 448 -5.37 -20.27 -29.20
C LEU A 448 -5.50 -19.33 -30.42
N GLN A 449 -5.52 -19.89 -31.62
CA GLN A 449 -5.70 -19.10 -32.85
C GLN A 449 -7.12 -18.54 -32.94
N GLU A 450 -8.13 -19.35 -32.60
CA GLU A 450 -9.52 -18.90 -32.54
C GLU A 450 -9.67 -17.76 -31.53
N GLY A 451 -9.09 -17.89 -30.32
CA GLY A 451 -9.08 -16.85 -29.31
C GLY A 451 -8.41 -15.55 -29.75
N LEU A 452 -7.27 -15.64 -30.45
CA LEU A 452 -6.56 -14.46 -30.99
C LEU A 452 -7.37 -13.76 -32.09
N LEU A 453 -8.02 -14.52 -32.98
CA LEU A 453 -8.90 -13.97 -34.01
C LEU A 453 -10.13 -13.31 -33.40
N ALA A 454 -10.76 -13.96 -32.41
CA ALA A 454 -11.90 -13.40 -31.68
C ALA A 454 -11.50 -12.11 -30.92
N ALA A 455 -10.36 -12.12 -30.23
CA ALA A 455 -9.82 -10.95 -29.56
C ALA A 455 -9.56 -9.79 -30.53
N SER A 456 -8.99 -10.08 -31.71
CA SER A 456 -8.75 -9.10 -32.76
C SER A 456 -10.05 -8.54 -33.34
N ASN A 457 -11.06 -9.39 -33.58
CA ASN A 457 -12.39 -8.98 -34.02
C ASN A 457 -13.04 -8.01 -33.01
N TYR A 458 -13.06 -8.38 -31.73
CA TYR A 458 -13.64 -7.54 -30.69
C TYR A 458 -12.87 -6.23 -30.52
N ALA A 459 -11.55 -6.28 -30.37
CA ALA A 459 -10.73 -5.08 -30.22
C ALA A 459 -10.86 -4.15 -31.43
N GLY A 460 -10.74 -4.69 -32.66
CA GLY A 460 -10.89 -3.93 -33.90
C GLY A 460 -12.27 -3.29 -34.03
N SER A 461 -13.34 -4.02 -33.69
CA SER A 461 -14.70 -3.50 -33.71
C SER A 461 -14.90 -2.36 -32.72
N PHE A 462 -14.44 -2.51 -31.48
CA PHE A 462 -14.59 -1.45 -30.46
C PHE A 462 -13.73 -0.22 -30.75
N LEU A 463 -12.55 -0.41 -31.35
CA LEU A 463 -11.71 0.68 -31.85
C LEU A 463 -12.40 1.43 -33.00
N ALA A 464 -12.98 0.70 -33.95
CA ALA A 464 -13.74 1.31 -35.05
C ALA A 464 -14.94 2.12 -34.53
N MET A 465 -15.69 1.60 -33.55
CA MET A 465 -16.77 2.35 -32.90
C MET A 465 -16.26 3.66 -32.31
N GLN A 466 -15.13 3.63 -31.59
CA GLN A 466 -14.53 4.83 -31.00
C GLN A 466 -14.11 5.86 -32.07
N LEU A 467 -13.42 5.41 -33.12
CA LEU A 467 -12.92 6.31 -34.17
C LEU A 467 -14.04 6.93 -35.00
N LEU A 468 -15.19 6.25 -35.13
CA LEU A 468 -16.39 6.75 -35.79
C LEU A 468 -17.29 7.61 -34.87
N GLY A 469 -16.93 7.74 -33.59
CA GLY A 469 -17.71 8.51 -32.62
C GLY A 469 -19.00 7.82 -32.13
N PHE A 470 -19.11 6.50 -32.31
CA PHE A 470 -20.21 5.70 -31.79
C PHE A 470 -20.02 5.34 -30.32
N THR A 471 -21.12 5.34 -29.57
CA THR A 471 -21.13 4.99 -28.14
C THR A 471 -21.30 3.49 -27.96
N LEU A 472 -20.43 2.86 -27.15
CA LEU A 472 -20.65 1.50 -26.66
C LEU A 472 -21.09 1.58 -25.20
N ALA A 473 -22.23 0.98 -24.86
CA ALA A 473 -22.80 1.00 -23.50
C ALA A 473 -21.81 0.53 -22.42
N THR A 474 -20.87 -0.32 -22.79
CA THR A 474 -19.96 -0.99 -21.87
C THR A 474 -18.63 -0.28 -21.66
N LYS A 475 -18.39 0.88 -22.29
CA LYS A 475 -17.26 1.77 -21.97
C LYS A 475 -17.42 2.58 -20.69
N GLN A 476 -18.66 2.75 -20.24
CA GLN A 476 -19.02 3.70 -19.18
C GLN A 476 -18.66 3.30 -17.73
N PRO A 477 -18.48 2.01 -17.35
CA PRO A 477 -18.20 1.64 -15.96
C PRO A 477 -16.92 2.23 -15.35
N GLY A 478 -15.90 2.55 -16.16
CA GLY A 478 -14.72 3.27 -15.68
C GLY A 478 -15.02 4.67 -15.18
N MET A 479 -15.82 5.37 -15.96
CA MET A 479 -16.21 6.76 -15.72
C MET A 479 -17.20 6.87 -14.58
N THR A 480 -18.03 5.84 -14.40
CA THR A 480 -18.85 5.66 -13.20
C THR A 480 -18.02 5.80 -11.93
N GLY A 481 -16.87 5.12 -11.84
CA GLY A 481 -15.99 5.21 -10.68
C GLY A 481 -15.49 6.62 -10.40
N ALA A 482 -15.06 7.34 -11.45
CA ALA A 482 -14.55 8.71 -11.34
C ALA A 482 -15.63 9.72 -10.96
N ALA A 483 -16.78 9.68 -11.65
CA ALA A 483 -17.92 10.53 -11.38
C ALA A 483 -18.47 10.34 -9.96
N LEU A 484 -18.49 9.10 -9.48
CA LEU A 484 -18.84 8.77 -8.10
C LEU A 484 -17.79 9.28 -7.11
N ALA A 485 -16.50 9.14 -7.41
CA ALA A 485 -15.44 9.66 -6.57
C ALA A 485 -15.50 11.18 -6.43
N GLY A 486 -15.89 11.92 -7.48
CA GLY A 486 -16.18 13.36 -7.43
C GLY A 486 -17.39 13.69 -6.53
N ALA A 487 -18.51 12.99 -6.69
CA ALA A 487 -19.71 13.17 -5.86
C ALA A 487 -19.49 12.82 -4.37
N LEU A 488 -18.39 12.13 -4.04
CA LEU A 488 -18.00 11.73 -2.68
C LEU A 488 -16.98 12.67 -2.01
N GLU A 489 -16.70 13.86 -2.56
CA GLU A 489 -15.71 14.81 -2.02
C GLU A 489 -15.87 15.10 -0.51
N ASP A 490 -17.10 15.21 0.00
CA ASP A 490 -17.38 15.43 1.44
C ASP A 490 -17.51 14.13 2.26
N GLY A 491 -16.90 13.02 1.82
CA GLY A 491 -17.04 11.70 2.44
C GLY A 491 -18.45 11.11 2.28
N GLY A 492 -19.18 11.56 1.26
CA GLY A 492 -20.54 11.10 0.95
C GLY A 492 -21.63 11.63 1.89
N LYS A 493 -21.41 12.73 2.61
CA LYS A 493 -22.45 13.35 3.47
C LYS A 493 -23.69 13.80 2.68
N ASN A 494 -23.50 14.30 1.46
CA ASN A 494 -24.60 14.69 0.59
C ASN A 494 -25.14 13.48 -0.19
N HIS A 495 -25.96 12.67 0.48
CA HIS A 495 -26.56 11.47 -0.13
C HIS A 495 -27.36 11.78 -1.40
N GLU A 496 -28.09 12.91 -1.45
CA GLU A 496 -28.94 13.26 -2.58
C GLU A 496 -28.12 13.55 -3.84
N ALA A 497 -26.98 14.23 -3.72
CA ALA A 497 -26.07 14.47 -4.83
C ALA A 497 -25.53 13.15 -5.41
N VAL A 498 -25.16 12.19 -4.54
CA VAL A 498 -24.69 10.88 -5.00
C VAL A 498 -25.81 10.08 -5.67
N VAL A 499 -27.02 10.06 -5.10
CA VAL A 499 -28.18 9.40 -5.71
C VAL A 499 -28.50 10.00 -7.08
N THR A 500 -28.45 11.33 -7.20
CA THR A 500 -28.64 12.06 -8.46
C THR A 500 -27.63 11.63 -9.51
N GLN A 501 -26.35 11.59 -9.14
CA GLN A 501 -25.27 11.20 -10.05
C GLN A 501 -25.42 9.74 -10.50
N ILE A 502 -25.81 8.84 -9.59
CA ILE A 502 -26.07 7.43 -9.90
C ILE A 502 -27.26 7.29 -10.86
N ALA A 503 -28.33 8.05 -10.66
CA ALA A 503 -29.46 8.07 -11.58
C ALA A 503 -29.06 8.55 -12.98
N ARG A 504 -28.25 9.62 -13.10
CA ARG A 504 -27.71 10.13 -14.37
C ARG A 504 -26.81 9.11 -15.09
N LEU A 505 -25.95 8.41 -14.34
CA LEU A 505 -25.10 7.34 -14.88
C LEU A 505 -25.94 6.16 -15.38
N THR A 506 -26.95 5.75 -14.59
CA THR A 506 -27.81 4.60 -14.90
C THR A 506 -28.62 4.84 -16.17
N ARG A 507 -29.27 6.00 -16.31
CA ARG A 507 -30.03 6.33 -17.53
C ARG A 507 -29.14 6.43 -18.76
N SER A 508 -27.92 6.96 -18.62
CA SER A 508 -26.98 7.10 -19.73
C SER A 508 -26.51 5.72 -20.23
N GLN A 509 -26.23 4.79 -19.32
CA GLN A 509 -25.91 3.40 -19.67
C GLN A 509 -27.07 2.66 -20.32
N LEU A 510 -28.29 2.87 -19.82
CA LEU A 510 -29.50 2.28 -20.41
C LEU A 510 -29.79 2.87 -21.80
N ALA A 511 -29.61 4.18 -22.00
CA ALA A 511 -29.77 4.82 -23.30
C ALA A 511 -28.81 4.24 -24.35
N ALA A 512 -27.54 4.07 -23.97
CA ALA A 512 -26.55 3.47 -24.84
C ALA A 512 -26.85 1.98 -25.12
N ALA A 513 -27.24 1.21 -24.10
CA ALA A 513 -27.59 -0.20 -24.29
C ALA A 513 -28.83 -0.37 -25.20
N ALA A 514 -29.85 0.48 -25.01
CA ALA A 514 -31.04 0.50 -25.84
C ALA A 514 -30.72 0.88 -27.29
N GLY A 515 -29.88 1.90 -27.51
CA GLY A 515 -29.40 2.28 -28.84
C GLY A 515 -28.72 1.11 -29.56
N ASN A 516 -27.74 0.49 -28.90
CA ASN A 516 -27.03 -0.68 -29.43
C ASN A 516 -27.98 -1.82 -29.80
N VAL A 517 -28.87 -2.21 -28.88
CA VAL A 517 -29.84 -3.32 -29.07
C VAL A 517 -30.85 -3.00 -30.17
N SER A 518 -31.34 -1.76 -30.24
CA SER A 518 -32.33 -1.35 -31.22
C SER A 518 -31.85 -1.47 -32.67
N MET A 519 -30.55 -1.26 -32.91
CA MET A 519 -29.97 -1.33 -34.26
C MET A 519 -29.24 -2.62 -34.58
N VAL A 520 -28.75 -3.37 -33.59
CA VAL A 520 -28.12 -4.68 -33.87
C VAL A 520 -29.13 -5.67 -34.45
N ILE A 521 -30.39 -5.61 -34.00
CA ILE A 521 -31.47 -6.47 -34.50
C ILE A 521 -31.72 -6.25 -36.00
N PRO A 522 -32.11 -5.05 -36.48
CA PRO A 522 -32.33 -4.83 -37.90
C PRO A 522 -31.06 -5.01 -38.74
N ALA A 523 -29.87 -4.69 -38.21
CA ALA A 523 -28.61 -4.89 -38.93
C ALA A 523 -28.28 -6.37 -39.13
N CYS A 524 -28.43 -7.22 -38.11
CA CYS A 524 -28.27 -8.67 -38.25
C CYS A 524 -29.32 -9.27 -39.19
N TYR A 525 -30.57 -8.80 -39.11
CA TYR A 525 -31.61 -9.22 -40.05
C TYR A 525 -31.25 -8.87 -41.49
N ALA A 526 -30.84 -7.63 -41.76
CA ALA A 526 -30.43 -7.18 -43.09
C ALA A 526 -29.21 -7.97 -43.60
N LEU A 527 -28.25 -8.27 -42.72
CA LEU A 527 -27.08 -9.08 -43.05
C LEU A 527 -27.47 -10.49 -43.49
N ASP A 528 -28.33 -11.18 -42.75
CA ASP A 528 -28.79 -12.53 -43.13
C ASP A 528 -29.60 -12.51 -44.43
N ARG A 529 -30.47 -11.51 -44.62
CA ARG A 529 -31.24 -11.36 -45.87
C ARG A 529 -30.34 -11.11 -47.08
N TYR A 530 -29.31 -10.29 -46.93
CA TYR A 530 -28.30 -10.08 -47.96
C TYR A 530 -27.51 -11.37 -48.26
N TRP A 531 -27.15 -12.12 -47.23
CA TRP A 531 -26.46 -13.40 -47.38
C TRP A 531 -27.31 -14.44 -48.10
N LEU A 532 -28.57 -14.60 -47.69
CA LEU A 532 -29.53 -15.51 -48.31
C LEU A 532 -29.77 -15.16 -49.79
N ALA A 533 -29.90 -13.87 -50.11
CA ALA A 533 -30.06 -13.42 -51.49
C ALA A 533 -28.85 -13.71 -52.38
N THR A 534 -27.64 -13.74 -51.81
CA THR A 534 -26.38 -13.93 -52.56
C THR A 534 -25.88 -15.38 -52.57
N ARG A 535 -26.15 -16.17 -51.53
CA ARG A 535 -25.65 -17.54 -51.35
C ARG A 535 -26.74 -18.62 -51.43
N GLY A 536 -28.02 -18.24 -51.35
CA GLY A 536 -29.14 -19.18 -51.36
C GLY A 536 -29.35 -19.95 -50.04
N THR A 537 -28.51 -19.72 -49.02
CA THR A 537 -28.61 -20.32 -47.69
C THR A 537 -28.58 -19.24 -46.61
N HIS A 538 -29.13 -19.53 -45.43
CA HIS A 538 -29.00 -18.63 -44.28
C HIS A 538 -27.56 -18.54 -43.78
N PHE A 539 -27.21 -17.44 -43.13
CA PHE A 539 -25.85 -17.20 -42.62
C PHE A 539 -25.45 -18.21 -41.54
N LEU A 540 -26.39 -18.54 -40.65
CA LEU A 540 -26.21 -19.58 -39.63
C LEU A 540 -26.91 -20.88 -40.04
N GLU A 541 -26.26 -22.00 -39.75
CA GLU A 541 -26.84 -23.33 -39.88
C GLU A 541 -27.86 -23.60 -38.76
N ALA A 542 -28.97 -24.27 -39.08
CA ALA A 542 -30.09 -24.53 -38.17
C ALA A 542 -29.66 -25.24 -36.86
N ALA A 543 -28.82 -26.27 -36.97
CA ALA A 543 -28.33 -27.00 -35.80
C ALA A 543 -27.51 -26.12 -34.84
N TYR A 544 -26.71 -25.20 -35.39
CA TYR A 544 -25.94 -24.25 -34.61
C TYR A 544 -26.83 -23.16 -33.98
N ALA A 545 -27.87 -22.72 -34.70
CA ALA A 545 -28.85 -21.76 -34.19
C ALA A 545 -29.59 -22.32 -32.96
N GLU A 546 -30.02 -23.57 -32.98
CA GLU A 546 -30.65 -24.23 -31.82
C GLU A 546 -29.71 -24.32 -30.61
N LYS A 547 -28.45 -24.70 -30.84
CA LYS A 547 -27.42 -24.76 -29.80
C LYS A 547 -27.19 -23.37 -29.17
N THR A 548 -27.18 -22.33 -30.01
CA THR A 548 -26.98 -20.94 -29.57
C THR A 548 -28.14 -20.46 -28.71
N ILE A 549 -29.39 -20.74 -29.08
CA ILE A 549 -30.57 -20.40 -28.25
C ILE A 549 -30.48 -21.07 -26.87
N LYS A 550 -30.17 -22.37 -26.82
CA LYS A 550 -30.00 -23.11 -25.56
C LYS A 550 -28.89 -22.50 -24.68
N SER A 551 -27.84 -21.97 -25.30
CA SER A 551 -26.71 -21.33 -24.59
C SER A 551 -27.07 -20.02 -23.87
N PHE A 552 -28.24 -19.42 -24.15
CA PHE A 552 -28.72 -18.22 -23.47
C PHE A 552 -29.73 -18.51 -22.36
N HIS A 553 -30.05 -19.79 -22.10
CA HIS A 553 -31.02 -20.14 -21.06
C HIS A 553 -30.49 -19.72 -19.67
N PRO A 554 -31.24 -18.96 -18.86
CA PRO A 554 -30.73 -18.32 -17.63
C PRO A 554 -30.10 -19.31 -16.64
N THR A 555 -30.76 -20.44 -16.39
CA THR A 555 -30.34 -21.43 -15.38
C THR A 555 -29.58 -22.64 -15.93
N GLN A 556 -29.82 -23.04 -17.19
CA GLN A 556 -29.30 -24.30 -17.75
C GLN A 556 -27.95 -24.14 -18.47
N SER A 557 -27.53 -22.92 -18.80
CA SER A 557 -26.36 -22.65 -19.65
C SER A 557 -25.19 -21.95 -18.94
N GLY A 558 -25.33 -21.68 -17.64
CA GLY A 558 -24.38 -20.82 -16.92
C GLY A 558 -24.46 -19.34 -17.32
N THR A 559 -25.52 -18.90 -18.01
CA THR A 559 -25.69 -17.50 -18.46
C THR A 559 -25.51 -16.49 -17.32
N VAL A 560 -26.08 -16.74 -16.13
CA VAL A 560 -25.96 -15.84 -14.97
C VAL A 560 -24.50 -15.62 -14.53
N PRO A 561 -23.71 -16.66 -14.15
CA PRO A 561 -22.32 -16.44 -13.75
C PRO A 561 -21.44 -15.88 -14.89
N PHE A 562 -21.67 -16.27 -16.14
CA PHE A 562 -20.92 -15.73 -17.28
C PHE A 562 -21.25 -14.27 -17.60
N ALA A 563 -22.51 -13.85 -17.41
CA ALA A 563 -22.90 -12.45 -17.53
C ALA A 563 -22.27 -11.59 -16.41
N ALA A 564 -22.27 -12.11 -15.17
CA ALA A 564 -21.60 -11.47 -14.05
C ALA A 564 -20.09 -11.34 -14.29
N LEU A 565 -19.44 -12.42 -14.74
CA LEU A 565 -18.02 -12.41 -15.15
C LEU A 565 -17.77 -11.35 -16.23
N THR A 566 -18.65 -11.24 -17.22
CA THR A 566 -18.53 -10.21 -18.25
C THR A 566 -18.61 -8.82 -17.63
N GLY A 567 -19.48 -8.57 -16.64
CA GLY A 567 -19.49 -7.31 -15.87
C GLY A 567 -18.18 -7.02 -15.14
N VAL A 568 -17.50 -8.05 -14.61
CA VAL A 568 -16.14 -7.94 -14.05
C VAL A 568 -15.13 -7.56 -15.12
N ILE A 569 -15.19 -8.19 -16.31
CA ILE A 569 -14.32 -7.87 -17.45
C ILE A 569 -14.50 -6.41 -17.89
N LEU A 570 -15.75 -5.92 -17.96
CA LEU A 570 -16.03 -4.53 -18.28
C LEU A 570 -15.36 -3.58 -17.28
N TRP A 571 -15.47 -3.88 -15.98
CA TRP A 571 -14.82 -3.09 -14.95
C TRP A 571 -13.29 -3.17 -15.03
N LEU A 572 -12.70 -4.36 -15.21
CA LEU A 572 -11.26 -4.54 -15.38
C LEU A 572 -10.70 -3.79 -16.59
N SER A 573 -11.43 -3.77 -17.71
CA SER A 573 -11.02 -3.03 -18.91
C SER A 573 -10.90 -1.53 -18.66
N SER A 574 -11.77 -0.99 -17.80
CA SER A 574 -11.74 0.40 -17.43
C SER A 574 -10.59 0.76 -16.49
N LEU A 575 -10.22 -0.17 -15.60
CA LEU A 575 -9.02 -0.05 -14.78
C LEU A 575 -7.75 -0.10 -15.66
N ALA A 576 -7.74 -0.97 -16.67
CA ALA A 576 -6.65 -1.04 -17.64
C ALA A 576 -6.51 0.25 -18.46
N ALA A 577 -7.62 0.90 -18.83
CA ALA A 577 -7.62 2.20 -19.49
C ALA A 577 -6.96 3.29 -18.62
N GLY A 578 -7.42 3.47 -17.37
CA GLY A 578 -6.85 4.46 -16.46
C GLY A 578 -5.40 4.17 -16.09
N TRP A 579 -5.02 2.89 -15.98
CA TRP A 579 -3.64 2.48 -15.77
C TRP A 579 -2.74 2.86 -16.96
N LEU A 580 -3.18 2.58 -18.20
CA LEU A 580 -2.41 2.86 -19.40
C LEU A 580 -2.24 4.37 -19.62
N GLU A 581 -3.28 5.15 -19.36
CA GLU A 581 -3.20 6.61 -19.40
C GLU A 581 -2.25 7.16 -18.34
N ASN A 582 -2.35 6.69 -17.09
CA ASN A 582 -1.40 7.05 -16.03
C ASN A 582 0.04 6.68 -16.43
N TRP A 583 0.24 5.50 -17.03
CA TRP A 583 1.55 5.07 -17.52
C TRP A 583 2.09 5.99 -18.63
N ALA A 584 1.24 6.38 -19.58
CA ALA A 584 1.60 7.28 -20.67
C ALA A 584 2.00 8.67 -20.17
N VAL A 585 1.24 9.20 -19.21
CA VAL A 585 1.51 10.51 -18.59
C VAL A 585 2.75 10.45 -17.72
N TYR A 586 2.88 9.43 -16.86
CA TYR A 586 4.04 9.22 -15.99
C TYR A 586 5.37 9.15 -16.76
N ARG A 587 5.34 8.53 -17.95
CA ARG A 587 6.51 8.42 -18.84
C ARG A 587 6.66 9.59 -19.82
N ARG A 588 5.78 10.59 -19.75
CA ARG A 588 5.77 11.75 -20.66
C ARG A 588 5.76 11.34 -22.13
N LEU A 589 5.05 10.26 -22.47
CA LEU A 589 4.98 9.72 -23.83
C LEU A 589 4.45 10.72 -24.87
N PRO A 590 3.41 11.52 -24.59
CA PRO A 590 2.97 12.53 -25.55
C PRO A 590 4.09 13.50 -25.94
N GLU A 591 4.92 13.90 -24.99
CA GLU A 591 6.05 14.81 -25.22
C GLU A 591 7.16 14.10 -25.99
N ALA A 592 7.46 12.84 -25.64
CA ALA A 592 8.41 12.01 -26.38
C ALA A 592 7.99 11.77 -27.84
N ILE A 593 6.69 11.62 -28.12
CA ILE A 593 6.14 11.52 -29.47
C ILE A 593 6.33 12.83 -30.24
N ALA A 594 6.10 13.98 -29.58
CA ALA A 594 6.25 15.29 -30.21
C ALA A 594 7.71 15.57 -30.63
N GLU A 595 8.68 15.11 -29.83
CA GLU A 595 10.12 15.32 -30.03
C GLU A 595 10.85 14.17 -30.73
N HIS A 596 10.13 13.12 -31.13
CA HIS A 596 10.73 11.92 -31.71
C HIS A 596 11.58 12.23 -32.95
N ARG A 597 12.61 11.40 -33.23
CA ARG A 597 13.53 11.57 -34.37
C ARG A 597 12.82 11.67 -35.72
N ILE A 598 11.65 11.02 -35.84
CA ILE A 598 10.77 11.04 -37.02
C ILE A 598 10.26 12.46 -37.34
N ARG A 599 10.24 13.37 -36.37
CA ARG A 599 9.91 14.79 -36.57
C ARG A 599 10.74 15.43 -37.69
N ARG A 600 11.98 14.99 -37.90
CA ARG A 600 12.85 15.47 -38.99
C ARG A 600 12.32 15.13 -40.38
N TYR A 601 11.59 14.02 -40.51
CA TYR A 601 11.07 13.54 -41.79
C TYR A 601 9.62 13.98 -42.04
N VAL A 602 8.77 13.95 -41.01
CA VAL A 602 7.30 14.16 -41.17
C VAL A 602 6.86 15.56 -40.74
N GLY A 603 7.78 16.35 -40.19
CA GLY A 603 7.53 17.73 -39.74
C GLY A 603 6.89 17.84 -38.36
N SER A 604 6.98 19.03 -37.76
CA SER A 604 6.47 19.30 -36.40
C SER A 604 4.94 19.21 -36.30
N ARG A 605 4.21 19.62 -37.34
CA ARG A 605 2.74 19.59 -37.34
C ARG A 605 2.19 18.17 -37.13
N VAL A 606 2.78 17.19 -37.82
CA VAL A 606 2.33 15.79 -37.74
C VAL A 606 2.69 15.18 -36.39
N THR A 607 3.88 15.42 -35.84
CA THR A 607 4.25 14.89 -34.52
C THR A 607 3.49 15.55 -33.39
N THR A 608 3.19 16.85 -33.47
CA THR A 608 2.31 17.53 -32.50
C THR A 608 0.87 17.03 -32.61
N TRP A 609 0.34 16.82 -33.81
CA TRP A 609 -0.97 16.19 -34.00
C TRP A 609 -1.00 14.78 -33.41
N ALA A 610 0.00 13.94 -33.72
CA ALA A 610 0.09 12.57 -33.21
C ALA A 610 0.21 12.53 -31.68
N SER A 611 0.98 13.45 -31.09
CA SER A 611 1.10 13.63 -29.64
C SER A 611 -0.25 13.95 -29.00
N ARG A 612 -0.98 14.95 -29.53
CA ARG A 612 -2.32 15.31 -29.03
C ARG A 612 -3.34 14.19 -29.22
N PHE A 613 -3.31 13.54 -30.39
CA PHE A 613 -4.18 12.41 -30.69
C PHE A 613 -3.93 11.26 -29.72
N PHE A 614 -2.66 10.91 -29.47
CA PHE A 614 -2.27 9.87 -28.54
C PHE A 614 -2.71 10.21 -27.11
N ALA A 615 -2.41 11.43 -26.64
CA ALA A 615 -2.81 11.88 -25.30
C ALA A 615 -4.32 11.78 -25.08
N HIS A 616 -5.12 12.19 -26.07
CA HIS A 616 -6.58 12.18 -25.94
C HIS A 616 -7.21 10.79 -26.11
N ASN A 617 -6.57 9.86 -26.83
CA ASN A 617 -7.18 8.57 -27.17
C ASN A 617 -6.58 7.37 -26.42
N ILE A 618 -5.40 7.47 -25.79
CA ILE A 618 -4.69 6.32 -25.21
C ILE A 618 -5.52 5.53 -24.21
N ALA A 619 -6.27 6.20 -23.34
CA ALA A 619 -7.17 5.56 -22.39
C ALA A 619 -8.23 4.72 -23.10
N GLY A 620 -8.93 5.33 -24.07
CA GLY A 620 -9.98 4.67 -24.85
C GLY A 620 -9.45 3.53 -25.73
N LEU A 621 -8.29 3.72 -26.38
CA LEU A 621 -7.62 2.70 -27.18
C LEU A 621 -7.23 1.50 -26.30
N GLY A 622 -6.56 1.77 -25.17
CA GLY A 622 -6.14 0.76 -24.21
C GLY A 622 -7.31 -0.02 -23.63
N GLY A 623 -8.37 0.67 -23.19
CA GLY A 623 -9.58 0.05 -22.66
C GLY A 623 -10.26 -0.86 -23.67
N ASN A 624 -10.40 -0.41 -24.93
CA ASN A 624 -11.01 -1.17 -26.03
C ASN A 624 -10.19 -2.40 -26.44
N VAL A 625 -8.87 -2.28 -26.46
CA VAL A 625 -7.99 -3.42 -26.73
C VAL A 625 -8.04 -4.41 -25.57
N ALA A 626 -8.02 -3.92 -24.31
CA ALA A 626 -8.08 -4.76 -23.13
C ALA A 626 -9.40 -5.54 -23.03
N ILE A 627 -10.55 -4.89 -23.21
CA ILE A 627 -11.85 -5.58 -23.23
C ILE A 627 -11.88 -6.59 -24.39
N GLY A 628 -11.47 -6.22 -25.61
CA GLY A 628 -11.45 -7.14 -26.75
C GLY A 628 -10.60 -8.39 -26.49
N ALA A 629 -9.40 -8.19 -25.94
CA ALA A 629 -8.50 -9.26 -25.55
C ALA A 629 -9.12 -10.15 -24.45
N MET A 630 -9.72 -9.57 -23.42
CA MET A 630 -10.36 -10.34 -22.33
C MET A 630 -11.58 -11.13 -22.82
N LEU A 631 -12.44 -10.55 -23.67
CA LEU A 631 -13.61 -11.27 -24.20
C LEU A 631 -13.20 -12.42 -25.15
N GLY A 632 -12.06 -12.32 -25.85
CA GLY A 632 -11.60 -13.33 -26.80
C GLY A 632 -10.68 -14.40 -26.20
N LEU A 633 -9.70 -14.00 -25.37
CA LEU A 633 -8.65 -14.90 -24.87
C LEU A 633 -8.99 -15.53 -23.51
N LEU A 634 -9.75 -14.87 -22.65
CA LEU A 634 -10.04 -15.38 -21.30
C LEU A 634 -10.75 -16.76 -21.33
N PRO A 635 -11.77 -17.00 -22.19
CA PRO A 635 -12.39 -18.31 -22.31
C PRO A 635 -11.38 -19.41 -22.67
N ILE A 636 -10.44 -19.10 -23.56
CA ILE A 636 -9.42 -20.05 -24.02
C ILE A 636 -8.41 -20.35 -22.91
N ILE A 637 -7.91 -19.32 -22.21
CA ILE A 637 -6.98 -19.49 -21.10
C ILE A 637 -7.64 -20.31 -19.98
N ALA A 638 -8.91 -20.05 -19.68
CA ALA A 638 -9.65 -20.80 -18.68
C ALA A 638 -9.87 -22.26 -19.08
N ALA A 639 -10.18 -22.52 -20.36
CA ALA A 639 -10.31 -23.87 -20.90
C ALA A 639 -9.01 -24.68 -20.74
N PHE A 640 -7.83 -24.07 -20.96
CA PHE A 640 -6.54 -24.71 -20.69
C PHE A 640 -6.33 -25.05 -19.20
N ALA A 641 -6.88 -24.24 -18.29
CA ALA A 641 -6.84 -24.49 -16.85
C ALA A 641 -7.92 -25.48 -16.36
N GLY A 642 -8.73 -26.05 -17.27
CA GLY A 642 -9.83 -26.97 -16.94
C GLY A 642 -11.12 -26.29 -16.48
N ALA A 643 -11.24 -24.97 -16.63
CA ALA A 643 -12.43 -24.20 -16.28
C ALA A 643 -13.17 -23.74 -17.56
N PRO A 644 -14.37 -24.29 -17.87
CA PRO A 644 -15.13 -23.91 -19.06
C PRO A 644 -15.83 -22.55 -18.85
N LEU A 645 -15.05 -21.46 -18.91
CA LEU A 645 -15.58 -20.10 -18.84
C LEU A 645 -16.08 -19.64 -20.20
N ASP A 646 -17.19 -18.91 -20.21
CA ASP A 646 -17.73 -18.22 -21.38
C ASP A 646 -18.07 -16.78 -21.01
N VAL A 647 -18.28 -15.95 -22.02
CA VAL A 647 -18.55 -14.52 -21.90
C VAL A 647 -19.90 -14.21 -22.53
N ARG A 648 -20.77 -13.55 -21.77
CA ARG A 648 -22.13 -13.17 -22.21
C ARG A 648 -22.26 -11.65 -22.16
N HIS A 649 -22.32 -11.04 -23.33
CA HIS A 649 -22.46 -9.59 -23.50
C HIS A 649 -23.76 -9.29 -24.24
N VAL A 650 -24.59 -8.40 -23.66
CA VAL A 650 -25.96 -8.12 -24.15
C VAL A 650 -26.05 -7.93 -25.67
N THR A 651 -25.31 -6.99 -26.26
CA THR A 651 -25.44 -6.67 -27.70
C THR A 651 -25.02 -7.80 -28.63
N LEU A 652 -23.93 -8.52 -28.30
CA LEU A 652 -23.47 -9.67 -29.09
C LEU A 652 -24.45 -10.85 -28.97
N SER A 653 -24.99 -11.07 -27.76
CA SER A 653 -26.03 -12.07 -27.52
C SER A 653 -27.32 -11.76 -28.27
N THR A 654 -27.74 -10.49 -28.30
CA THR A 654 -28.90 -10.03 -29.08
C THR A 654 -28.68 -10.28 -30.57
N GLY A 655 -27.54 -9.85 -31.14
CA GLY A 655 -27.24 -10.09 -32.55
C GLY A 655 -27.20 -11.58 -32.90
N GLY A 656 -26.58 -12.40 -32.04
CA GLY A 656 -26.57 -13.86 -32.19
C GLY A 656 -27.98 -14.47 -32.17
N LEU A 657 -28.82 -14.05 -31.23
CA LEU A 657 -30.22 -14.51 -31.16
C LEU A 657 -31.01 -14.08 -32.40
N THR A 658 -30.80 -12.86 -32.90
CA THR A 658 -31.43 -12.40 -34.15
C THR A 658 -31.05 -13.28 -35.34
N LEU A 659 -29.76 -13.60 -35.51
CA LEU A 659 -29.31 -14.50 -36.58
C LEU A 659 -29.90 -15.92 -36.42
N CYS A 660 -30.18 -16.37 -35.19
CA CYS A 660 -30.86 -17.65 -34.96
C CYS A 660 -32.32 -17.61 -35.42
N VAL A 661 -33.03 -16.51 -35.16
CA VAL A 661 -34.43 -16.33 -35.61
C VAL A 661 -34.51 -16.26 -37.12
N THR A 662 -33.57 -15.58 -37.79
CA THR A 662 -33.57 -15.53 -39.25
C THR A 662 -33.26 -16.88 -39.89
N SER A 663 -32.41 -17.69 -39.26
CA SER A 663 -32.07 -19.05 -39.73
C SER A 663 -33.20 -20.07 -39.52
N LEU A 664 -33.86 -20.05 -38.35
CA LEU A 664 -34.89 -21.04 -37.98
C LEU A 664 -36.33 -20.61 -38.33
N GLY A 665 -36.54 -19.35 -38.71
CA GLY A 665 -37.85 -18.78 -38.99
C GLY A 665 -38.55 -18.15 -37.77
N SER A 666 -39.58 -17.36 -38.03
CA SER A 666 -40.31 -16.60 -37.00
C SER A 666 -41.08 -17.47 -36.01
N GLU A 667 -41.39 -18.72 -36.36
CA GLU A 667 -42.10 -19.67 -35.48
C GLU A 667 -41.33 -19.96 -34.19
N VAL A 668 -39.99 -19.90 -34.24
CA VAL A 668 -39.13 -20.09 -33.07
C VAL A 668 -39.44 -19.08 -31.96
N MET A 669 -39.93 -17.88 -32.30
CA MET A 669 -40.26 -16.86 -31.30
C MET A 669 -41.35 -17.30 -30.31
N SER A 670 -42.22 -18.24 -30.72
CA SER A 670 -43.27 -18.80 -29.88
C SER A 670 -42.76 -19.91 -28.94
N THR A 671 -41.54 -20.41 -29.16
CA THR A 671 -41.00 -21.53 -28.38
C THR A 671 -40.67 -21.11 -26.94
N PRO A 672 -40.81 -22.03 -25.96
CA PRO A 672 -40.34 -21.78 -24.60
C PRO A 672 -38.83 -21.46 -24.54
N GLY A 673 -38.03 -22.11 -25.39
CA GLY A 673 -36.59 -21.90 -25.47
C GLY A 673 -36.22 -20.47 -25.88
N PHE A 674 -36.91 -19.91 -26.87
CA PHE A 674 -36.68 -18.52 -27.28
C PHE A 674 -37.06 -17.53 -26.18
N ARG A 675 -38.22 -17.69 -25.53
CA ARG A 675 -38.63 -16.83 -24.41
C ARG A 675 -37.62 -16.88 -23.25
N ALA A 676 -37.11 -18.06 -22.95
CA ALA A 676 -36.05 -18.23 -21.96
C ALA A 676 -34.74 -17.54 -22.39
N ALA A 677 -34.35 -17.62 -23.67
CA ALA A 677 -33.17 -16.93 -24.18
C ALA A 677 -33.32 -15.40 -24.11
N VAL A 678 -34.49 -14.83 -24.43
CA VAL A 678 -34.78 -13.40 -24.28
C VAL A 678 -34.67 -12.96 -22.81
N ALA A 679 -35.27 -13.73 -21.89
CA ALA A 679 -35.13 -13.47 -20.45
C ALA A 679 -33.66 -13.57 -20.00
N GLY A 680 -32.91 -14.53 -20.53
CA GLY A 680 -31.47 -14.65 -20.32
C GLY A 680 -30.70 -13.42 -20.78
N ILE A 681 -31.01 -12.87 -21.96
CA ILE A 681 -30.39 -11.63 -22.48
C ILE A 681 -30.74 -10.41 -21.61
N ALA A 682 -31.97 -10.32 -21.10
CA ALA A 682 -32.34 -9.27 -20.16
C ALA A 682 -31.53 -9.37 -18.84
N ILE A 683 -31.34 -10.59 -18.32
CA ILE A 683 -30.47 -10.84 -17.17
C ILE A 683 -29.02 -10.49 -17.49
N ILE A 684 -28.54 -10.81 -18.70
CA ILE A 684 -27.21 -10.44 -19.17
C ILE A 684 -27.00 -8.92 -19.10
N LEU A 685 -27.97 -8.13 -19.60
CA LEU A 685 -27.94 -6.67 -19.52
C LEU A 685 -27.81 -6.18 -18.06
N CYS A 686 -28.68 -6.68 -17.18
CA CYS A 686 -28.69 -6.30 -15.76
C CYS A 686 -27.36 -6.62 -15.07
N LEU A 687 -26.78 -7.79 -15.34
CA LEU A 687 -25.53 -8.23 -14.70
C LEU A 687 -24.29 -7.56 -15.31
N ASN A 688 -24.24 -7.36 -16.62
CA ASN A 688 -23.16 -6.62 -17.28
C ASN A 688 -23.03 -5.22 -16.67
N LEU A 689 -24.13 -4.49 -16.55
CA LEU A 689 -24.15 -3.14 -15.98
C LEU A 689 -24.01 -3.16 -14.45
N GLY A 690 -24.83 -3.95 -13.76
CA GLY A 690 -24.94 -3.95 -12.30
C GLY A 690 -23.66 -4.40 -11.58
N VAL A 691 -23.01 -5.48 -12.05
CA VAL A 691 -21.76 -5.97 -11.43
C VAL A 691 -20.63 -4.98 -11.67
N SER A 692 -20.51 -4.47 -12.90
CA SER A 692 -19.47 -3.50 -13.24
C SER A 692 -19.61 -2.21 -12.42
N PHE A 693 -20.85 -1.71 -12.31
CA PHE A 693 -21.19 -0.55 -11.47
C PHE A 693 -20.89 -0.81 -9.99
N ALA A 694 -21.29 -1.95 -9.43
CA ALA A 694 -21.07 -2.27 -8.03
C ALA A 694 -19.58 -2.34 -7.67
N LEU A 695 -18.74 -2.87 -8.56
CA LEU A 695 -17.29 -2.89 -8.41
C LEU A 695 -16.68 -1.49 -8.51
N ALA A 696 -17.10 -0.69 -9.49
CA ALA A 696 -16.66 0.70 -9.63
C ALA A 696 -17.02 1.54 -8.40
N PHE A 697 -18.26 1.41 -7.91
CA PHE A 697 -18.74 2.07 -6.69
C PHE A 697 -17.97 1.64 -5.45
N SER A 698 -17.76 0.34 -5.26
CA SER A 698 -16.96 -0.19 -4.14
C SER A 698 -15.53 0.33 -4.15
N MET A 699 -14.94 0.47 -5.34
CA MET A 699 -13.60 1.00 -5.51
C MET A 699 -13.54 2.51 -5.22
N ALA A 700 -14.54 3.29 -5.67
CA ALA A 700 -14.66 4.72 -5.38
C ALA A 700 -14.80 4.99 -3.87
N LEU A 701 -15.61 4.20 -3.16
CA LEU A 701 -15.73 4.28 -1.69
C LEU A 701 -14.38 4.03 -1.00
N ARG A 702 -13.61 3.04 -1.47
CA ARG A 702 -12.27 2.75 -0.93
C ARG A 702 -11.26 3.86 -1.22
N ALA A 703 -11.31 4.46 -2.41
CA ALA A 703 -10.42 5.54 -2.81
C ALA A 703 -10.66 6.84 -2.01
N ARG A 704 -11.87 7.07 -1.52
CA ARG A 704 -12.26 8.22 -0.66
C ARG A 704 -12.30 7.90 0.83
N GLU A 705 -11.76 6.76 1.25
CA GLU A 705 -11.71 6.30 2.65
C GLU A 705 -13.07 6.28 3.37
N VAL A 706 -14.16 6.11 2.63
CA VAL A 706 -15.50 6.03 3.20
C VAL A 706 -15.59 4.76 4.04
N SER A 707 -16.00 4.90 5.31
CA SER A 707 -16.14 3.75 6.20
C SER A 707 -17.19 2.77 5.67
N VAL A 708 -17.05 1.48 5.99
CA VAL A 708 -17.99 0.44 5.55
C VAL A 708 -19.44 0.79 5.95
N VAL A 709 -19.62 1.36 7.14
CA VAL A 709 -20.92 1.77 7.66
C VAL A 709 -21.52 2.92 6.83
N GLN A 710 -20.73 3.93 6.48
CA GLN A 710 -21.18 5.02 5.60
C GLN A 710 -21.50 4.52 4.19
N GLY A 711 -20.66 3.64 3.63
CA GLY A 711 -20.90 3.03 2.33
C GLY A 711 -22.22 2.26 2.26
N MET A 712 -22.54 1.49 3.32
CA MET A 712 -23.82 0.80 3.43
C MET A 712 -25.01 1.76 3.52
N ARG A 713 -24.88 2.87 4.26
CA ARG A 713 -25.93 3.91 4.32
C ARG A 713 -26.16 4.55 2.95
N LEU A 714 -25.09 4.80 2.20
CA LEU A 714 -25.16 5.36 0.85
C LEU A 714 -25.87 4.39 -0.10
N PHE A 715 -25.53 3.10 -0.03
CA PHE A 715 -26.18 2.05 -0.82
C PHE A 715 -27.70 1.97 -0.51
N VAL A 716 -28.06 2.03 0.77
CA VAL A 716 -29.47 2.09 1.20
C VAL A 716 -30.14 3.36 0.66
N ALA A 717 -29.48 4.51 0.70
CA ALA A 717 -30.02 5.77 0.15
C ALA A 717 -30.29 5.68 -1.37
N VAL A 718 -29.43 5.00 -2.13
CA VAL A 718 -29.63 4.74 -3.56
C VAL A 718 -30.86 3.86 -3.81
N ILE A 719 -31.03 2.80 -3.02
CA ILE A 719 -32.21 1.94 -3.11
C ILE A 719 -33.48 2.73 -2.79
N ILE A 720 -33.47 3.50 -1.70
CA ILE A 720 -34.61 4.36 -1.32
C ILE A 720 -34.91 5.38 -2.41
N GLY A 721 -33.88 6.03 -2.97
CA GLY A 721 -34.02 6.98 -4.07
C GLY A 721 -34.63 6.36 -5.33
N PHE A 722 -34.21 5.14 -5.67
CA PHE A 722 -34.78 4.38 -6.79
C PHE A 722 -36.28 4.10 -6.59
N PHE A 723 -36.69 3.64 -5.40
CA PHE A 723 -38.11 3.37 -5.14
C PHE A 723 -38.95 4.64 -4.99
N ARG A 724 -38.37 5.76 -4.54
CA ARG A 724 -39.07 7.06 -4.45
C ARG A 724 -39.28 7.72 -5.81
N SER A 725 -38.34 7.59 -6.73
CA SER A 725 -38.40 8.25 -8.03
C SER A 725 -37.77 7.38 -9.13
N PRO A 726 -38.39 6.23 -9.47
CA PRO A 726 -37.81 5.26 -10.40
C PRO A 726 -37.59 5.88 -11.79
N LEU A 727 -38.52 6.71 -12.24
CA LEU A 727 -38.43 7.36 -13.55
C LEU A 727 -37.17 8.21 -13.72
N ARG A 728 -36.60 8.78 -12.63
CA ARG A 728 -35.35 9.56 -12.66
C ARG A 728 -34.14 8.73 -13.09
N PHE A 729 -34.18 7.41 -12.88
CA PHE A 729 -33.10 6.48 -13.26
C PHE A 729 -33.21 5.99 -14.71
N PHE A 730 -34.36 6.21 -15.36
CA PHE A 730 -34.62 5.75 -16.73
C PHE A 730 -34.74 6.92 -17.72
N LEU A 731 -35.27 8.07 -17.27
CA LEU A 731 -35.59 9.21 -18.11
C LEU A 731 -35.08 10.53 -17.48
N PRO A 732 -34.65 11.50 -18.29
CA PRO A 732 -34.29 12.85 -17.83
C PRO A 732 -35.54 13.66 -17.45
N ILE A 733 -36.04 13.48 -16.23
CA ILE A 733 -37.20 14.21 -15.69
C ILE A 733 -36.71 15.19 -14.63
N GLY A 734 -37.02 16.48 -14.78
CA GLY A 734 -36.82 17.51 -13.74
C GLY A 734 -35.44 18.18 -13.66
N ASP A 735 -34.46 17.77 -14.46
CA ASP A 735 -33.15 18.45 -14.55
C ASP A 735 -33.28 19.72 -15.43
N THR A 736 -33.69 20.85 -14.84
CA THR A 736 -33.60 22.17 -15.49
C THR A 736 -32.17 22.71 -15.40
N GLY A 737 -31.28 22.21 -16.27
CA GLY A 737 -30.12 22.97 -16.76
C GLY A 737 -29.09 23.54 -15.77
N GLU A 738 -29.04 23.15 -14.49
CA GLU A 738 -27.90 23.53 -13.64
C GLU A 738 -26.67 22.70 -14.04
N THR A 739 -25.88 23.27 -14.95
CA THR A 739 -24.47 22.95 -15.13
C THR A 739 -23.76 23.04 -13.79
N ILE A 740 -23.30 21.91 -13.27
CA ILE A 740 -22.36 21.87 -12.14
C ILE A 740 -21.09 22.56 -12.63
N GLY A 741 -20.92 23.83 -12.27
CA GLY A 741 -19.64 24.51 -12.36
C GLY A 741 -18.70 23.84 -11.36
N HIS A 742 -17.86 22.91 -11.83
CA HIS A 742 -16.71 22.49 -11.04
C HIS A 742 -15.75 23.68 -10.95
N GLY A 743 -15.47 24.09 -9.71
CA GLY A 743 -14.49 25.12 -9.39
C GLY A 743 -13.11 24.69 -9.87
N HIS A 744 -12.74 25.07 -11.09
CA HIS A 744 -11.35 25.28 -11.41
C HIS A 744 -10.87 26.43 -10.54
N ALA A 745 -10.03 26.12 -9.55
CA ALA A 745 -9.19 27.11 -8.91
C ALA A 745 -8.31 27.77 -9.99
N GLN A 746 -8.80 28.87 -10.56
CA GLN A 746 -7.96 29.78 -11.32
C GLN A 746 -6.99 30.42 -10.33
N GLY A 747 -5.70 30.20 -10.60
CA GLY A 747 -4.61 30.74 -9.82
C GLY A 747 -4.72 32.25 -9.63
N HIS A 748 -4.36 32.69 -8.43
CA HIS A 748 -4.16 34.08 -8.08
C HIS A 748 -3.23 34.78 -9.09
N GLY A 749 -3.81 35.59 -9.97
CA GLY A 749 -3.11 36.67 -10.65
C GLY A 749 -3.07 37.88 -9.73
N HIS A 750 -1.86 38.30 -9.33
CA HIS A 750 -1.61 39.54 -8.62
C HIS A 750 -2.21 40.74 -9.38
N GLY A 751 -3.21 41.38 -8.78
CA GLY A 751 -3.72 42.68 -9.19
C GLY A 751 -2.79 43.79 -8.73
N HIS A 752 -2.13 44.44 -9.70
CA HIS A 752 -1.42 45.70 -9.52
C HIS A 752 -2.46 46.80 -9.25
N GLY A 753 -2.37 47.45 -8.08
CA GLY A 753 -3.23 48.57 -7.70
C GLY A 753 -2.91 49.81 -8.54
N GLY A 754 -3.89 50.25 -9.34
CA GLY A 754 -3.89 51.55 -9.99
C GLY A 754 -4.93 52.44 -9.32
N GLU A 755 -4.46 53.46 -8.59
CA GLU A 755 -5.26 54.58 -8.09
C GLU A 755 -5.96 55.29 -9.25
N LYS A 756 -7.27 55.49 -9.11
CA LYS A 756 -7.98 56.61 -9.75
C LYS A 756 -8.89 57.31 -8.74
N SER A 757 -8.39 58.47 -8.32
CA SER A 757 -9.14 59.63 -7.88
C SER A 757 -10.35 59.92 -8.78
N ASN A 758 -11.54 60.10 -8.19
CA ASN A 758 -12.29 61.35 -8.32
C ASN A 758 -13.46 61.39 -7.34
N GLY A 759 -13.55 62.45 -6.55
CA GLY A 759 -14.61 62.67 -5.57
C GLY A 759 -15.90 63.26 -6.15
N LYS A 760 -16.93 63.27 -5.31
CA LYS A 760 -17.91 64.36 -5.08
C LYS A 760 -19.09 63.82 -4.26
N HIS A 761 -19.08 64.15 -2.97
CA HIS A 761 -20.11 64.87 -2.19
C HIS A 761 -20.13 64.42 -0.74
#